data_AF-A0A6N2R1Q5-F1
#
_entry.id   AF-A0A6N2R1Q5-F1
#
_cell.length_a   1.000
_cell.length_b   1.000
_cell.length_c   1.000
_cell.angle_alpha   90.00
_cell.angle_beta   90.00
_cell.angle_gamma   90.00
#
_symmetry.space_group_name_H-M   'P 1'
#
loop_
_entity.id
_entity.type
_entity.pdbx_description
1 polymer ?
#
loop_
_entity_poly.entity_id
_entity_poly.type
_entity_poly.pdbx_seq_one_letter_code
_entity_poly.pdbx_strand_id
1 'polypeptide(L)'
;MMSDSTRTQAISAIASLPVSGVSESAPVRIDYYGADVFSTEVMKKYLPKDTAKTLLSTIQDGLPLNADIAADVAHAMKQWALERGATHYTHWFQPMTGSTAEKHDSFLDPKGMEPIMSFSGKNLIVSEPDASSFPSGGLRCTFEARGYTAWDPTSPAFIKRHGNGATLCIPTAYCSYTGDALDKKTPLLRSRQALGNAVKRLMKCFGLPDERVTITLGPEQEYFLIDKNFYLNRPDLVQTGRTLFGAPPAKHQQLEDHYFGSIKPRILNFMNDVEKELWRLGIPAKTRHNEVAPAQFELAPLFEDVNLAIDHNMLVMEILRQQASRHGLVCLLHEKPFVGVNGSGKHNNWSISYGDKNLLDPGTDPQQNAIFLTVLAAIIEAVDKHSDLLRNSVASAGNDHRLGANEAPPAIISIFLGDQLNEVIENIINGESGRGRRNDTLQIGVDTLPVLPRDATDRNRTSPFAFTGNKFEFRAPGSAQSCAGPMMTLNTIVAEAFDSLAEELSSFAPETFLAQLQETLKRRISEHKRIIFNGDNYSEEWVKEAERRGLPNLKNTMTALHTLVNEKNVALFEKYGVFSRRELESRFEIFLEEYHRRIRIEGRLSWEMAATIILPALRNEYKQTVSALSRALDAKRTNGTAALQKLADKLGDALDSVVSDLDTLETALTSCHEDILAAMSRLRTSVDAAETLVNDRSWPLPKYREMLFIY
;
A
#
# COMPACT_ATOMS: atom_id res chain seq x y z
N MET A 1 -0.26 43.12 23.69
CA MET A 1 -0.24 41.68 24.00
C MET A 1 -0.38 40.96 22.67
N MET A 2 0.70 40.39 22.16
CA MET A 2 0.62 39.58 20.93
C MET A 2 -0.06 38.27 21.30
N SER A 3 -1.16 37.91 20.64
CA SER A 3 -1.77 36.58 20.82
C SER A 3 -0.74 35.52 20.44
N ASP A 4 -0.45 34.56 21.31
CA ASP A 4 0.42 33.43 20.98
C ASP A 4 -0.06 32.76 19.68
N SER A 5 0.88 32.46 18.78
CA SER A 5 0.53 31.76 17.54
C SER A 5 -0.08 30.40 17.86
N THR A 6 -1.04 29.94 17.06
CA THR A 6 -1.66 28.60 17.22
C THR A 6 -0.62 27.49 17.25
N ARG A 7 0.51 27.69 16.57
CA ARG A 7 1.69 26.81 16.59
C ARG A 7 2.37 26.73 17.95
N THR A 8 2.56 27.87 18.64
CA THR A 8 3.14 27.91 19.99
C THR A 8 2.19 27.27 21.01
N GLN A 9 0.87 27.46 20.82
CA GLN A 9 -0.16 26.79 21.62
C GLN A 9 -0.12 25.27 21.41
N ALA A 10 0.04 24.79 20.18
CA ALA A 10 0.19 23.37 19.88
C ALA A 10 1.42 22.77 20.57
N ILE A 11 2.59 23.41 20.50
CA ILE A 11 3.80 22.97 21.21
C ILE A 11 3.56 22.91 22.72
N SER A 12 2.94 23.94 23.29
CA SER A 12 2.65 24.00 24.72
C SER A 12 1.67 22.90 25.15
N ALA A 13 0.64 22.63 24.34
CA ALA A 13 -0.31 21.56 24.56
C ALA A 13 0.38 20.18 24.55
N ILE A 14 1.26 19.93 23.58
CA ILE A 14 2.01 18.67 23.49
C ILE A 14 2.98 18.52 24.67
N ALA A 15 3.71 19.58 25.03
CA ALA A 15 4.62 19.57 26.17
C ALA A 15 3.91 19.36 27.51
N SER A 16 2.62 19.71 27.59
CA SER A 16 1.78 19.51 28.78
C SER A 16 1.17 18.11 28.89
N LEU A 17 1.33 17.25 27.87
CA LEU A 17 0.79 15.90 27.90
C LEU A 17 1.41 15.11 29.06
N PRO A 18 0.59 14.34 29.79
CA PRO A 18 1.10 13.56 30.92
C PRO A 18 2.08 12.50 30.41
N VAL A 19 3.31 12.53 30.95
CA VAL A 19 4.27 11.47 30.70
C VAL A 19 3.81 10.24 31.49
N SER A 20 3.37 9.21 30.76
CA SER A 20 3.03 7.93 31.36
C SER A 20 4.29 7.32 31.98
N GLY A 21 4.30 7.08 33.29
CA GLY A 21 5.40 6.39 33.94
C GLY A 21 5.52 4.94 33.48
N VAL A 22 6.70 4.35 33.61
CA VAL A 22 6.89 2.91 33.38
C VAL A 22 6.21 2.15 34.51
N SER A 23 5.19 1.35 34.19
CA SER A 23 4.55 0.42 35.12
C SER A 23 5.00 -1.02 34.83
N GLU A 24 5.06 -1.86 35.86
CA GLU A 24 5.26 -3.29 35.68
C GLU A 24 4.15 -3.87 34.80
N SER A 25 4.52 -4.67 33.79
CA SER A 25 3.56 -5.31 32.90
C SER A 25 3.01 -6.59 33.54
N ALA A 26 1.71 -6.78 33.47
CA ALA A 26 1.09 -8.05 33.85
C ALA A 26 1.50 -9.17 32.87
N PRO A 27 1.57 -10.44 33.32
CA PRO A 27 1.74 -11.57 32.42
C PRO A 27 0.69 -11.57 31.30
N VAL A 28 1.13 -11.65 30.04
CA VAL A 28 0.24 -11.61 28.88
C VAL A 28 -0.40 -12.97 28.65
N ARG A 29 -1.73 -12.99 28.43
CA ARG A 29 -2.48 -14.13 27.88
C ARG A 29 -3.01 -13.75 26.51
N ILE A 30 -3.11 -14.73 25.60
CA ILE A 30 -3.51 -14.52 24.19
C ILE A 30 -4.87 -15.17 23.87
N ASP A 31 -5.66 -15.44 24.91
CA ASP A 31 -7.00 -16.04 24.85
C ASP A 31 -8.01 -15.20 24.06
N TYR A 32 -7.71 -13.92 23.83
CA TYR A 32 -8.53 -13.02 23.01
C TYR A 32 -8.14 -13.00 21.52
N TYR A 33 -7.13 -13.76 21.08
CA TYR A 33 -6.75 -13.81 19.67
C TYR A 33 -7.90 -14.36 18.81
N GLY A 34 -8.30 -13.61 17.79
CA GLY A 34 -9.44 -13.94 16.93
C GLY A 34 -10.79 -13.96 17.66
N ALA A 35 -10.89 -13.37 18.85
CA ALA A 35 -12.14 -13.40 19.64
C ALA A 35 -13.32 -12.69 18.96
N ASP A 36 -13.02 -11.74 18.07
CA ASP A 36 -13.99 -11.00 17.25
C ASP A 36 -14.05 -11.52 15.80
N VAL A 37 -13.63 -12.77 15.55
CA VAL A 37 -13.72 -13.43 14.24
C VAL A 37 -14.64 -14.63 14.33
N PHE A 38 -15.51 -14.81 13.34
CA PHE A 38 -16.34 -16.01 13.18
C PHE A 38 -15.47 -17.16 12.62
N SER A 39 -14.48 -17.56 13.41
CA SER A 39 -13.44 -18.53 13.06
C SER A 39 -13.96 -19.96 12.99
N THR A 40 -13.14 -20.90 12.50
CA THR A 40 -13.47 -22.33 12.45
C THR A 40 -13.99 -22.89 13.78
N GLU A 41 -13.40 -22.50 14.91
CA GLU A 41 -13.83 -22.98 16.23
C GLU A 41 -15.18 -22.37 16.65
N VAL A 42 -15.42 -21.11 16.28
CA VAL A 42 -16.73 -20.47 16.46
C VAL A 42 -17.78 -21.15 15.57
N MET A 43 -17.48 -21.38 14.29
CA MET A 43 -18.36 -22.09 13.37
C MET A 43 -18.78 -23.46 13.94
N LYS A 44 -17.82 -24.26 14.42
CA LYS A 44 -18.10 -25.57 15.04
C LYS A 44 -18.96 -25.47 16.31
N LYS A 45 -18.86 -24.36 17.05
CA LYS A 45 -19.61 -24.13 18.29
C LYS A 45 -21.07 -23.73 18.02
N TYR A 46 -21.32 -22.85 17.04
CA TYR A 46 -22.66 -22.27 16.81
C TYR A 46 -23.44 -22.95 15.69
N LEU A 47 -22.78 -23.67 14.77
CA LEU A 47 -23.45 -24.36 13.66
C LEU A 47 -23.72 -25.83 13.98
N PRO A 48 -24.80 -26.41 13.42
CA PRO A 48 -24.94 -27.86 13.35
C PRO A 48 -23.72 -28.51 12.67
N LYS A 49 -23.36 -29.73 13.11
CA LYS A 49 -22.15 -30.44 12.68
C LYS A 49 -22.03 -30.56 11.14
N ASP A 50 -23.13 -30.90 10.47
CA ASP A 50 -23.14 -31.09 9.02
C ASP A 50 -23.07 -29.74 8.28
N THR A 51 -23.77 -28.72 8.77
CA THR A 51 -23.69 -27.34 8.27
C THR A 51 -22.27 -26.78 8.39
N ALA A 52 -21.61 -26.98 9.54
CA ALA A 52 -20.22 -26.58 9.76
C ALA A 52 -19.26 -27.28 8.80
N LYS A 53 -19.43 -28.59 8.60
CA LYS A 53 -18.61 -29.38 7.67
C LYS A 53 -18.76 -28.86 6.23
N THR A 54 -19.99 -28.63 5.78
CA THR A 54 -20.27 -28.10 4.43
C THR A 54 -19.66 -26.71 4.24
N LEU A 55 -19.84 -25.80 5.20
CA LEU A 55 -19.26 -24.46 5.12
C LEU A 55 -17.72 -24.51 5.09
N LEU A 56 -17.10 -25.34 5.93
CA LEU A 56 -15.64 -25.46 5.96
C LEU A 56 -15.09 -26.01 4.64
N SER A 57 -15.78 -26.94 3.98
CA SER A 57 -15.40 -27.39 2.63
C SER A 57 -15.54 -26.29 1.57
N THR A 58 -16.56 -25.42 1.64
CA THR A 58 -16.63 -24.21 0.79
C THR A 58 -15.42 -23.31 0.99
N ILE A 59 -14.99 -23.09 2.25
CA ILE A 59 -13.88 -22.20 2.60
C ILE A 59 -12.52 -22.81 2.21
N GLN A 60 -12.31 -24.09 2.50
CA GLN A 60 -11.02 -24.77 2.38
C GLN A 60 -10.79 -25.33 0.97
N ASP A 61 -11.83 -25.86 0.35
CA ASP A 61 -11.75 -26.58 -0.92
C ASP A 61 -12.26 -25.73 -2.10
N GLY A 62 -12.75 -24.50 -1.83
CA GLY A 62 -13.23 -23.58 -2.86
C GLY A 62 -14.50 -24.05 -3.57
N LEU A 63 -15.30 -24.92 -2.93
CA LEU A 63 -16.58 -25.38 -3.46
C LEU A 63 -17.58 -24.23 -3.53
N PRO A 64 -18.58 -24.26 -4.44
CA PRO A 64 -19.66 -23.29 -4.45
C PRO A 64 -20.37 -23.20 -3.09
N LEU A 65 -20.80 -22.00 -2.70
CA LEU A 65 -21.59 -21.81 -1.49
C LEU A 65 -22.93 -22.53 -1.63
N ASN A 66 -23.21 -23.48 -0.73
CA ASN A 66 -24.50 -24.16 -0.70
C ASN A 66 -25.56 -23.23 -0.07
N ALA A 67 -26.59 -22.87 -0.84
CA ALA A 67 -27.65 -21.99 -0.37
C ALA A 67 -28.49 -22.61 0.77
N ASP A 68 -28.56 -23.94 0.85
CA ASP A 68 -29.36 -24.66 1.86
C ASP A 68 -28.83 -24.42 3.29
N ILE A 69 -27.52 -24.19 3.45
CA ILE A 69 -26.91 -23.92 4.75
C ILE A 69 -27.00 -22.45 5.17
N ALA A 70 -27.40 -21.54 4.28
CA ALA A 70 -27.27 -20.11 4.51
C ALA A 70 -28.16 -19.58 5.63
N ALA A 71 -29.36 -20.16 5.82
CA ALA A 71 -30.25 -19.77 6.91
C ALA A 71 -29.66 -20.12 8.28
N ASP A 72 -29.08 -21.32 8.41
CA ASP A 72 -28.41 -21.76 9.63
C ASP A 72 -27.17 -20.92 9.92
N VAL A 73 -26.37 -20.62 8.88
CA VAL A 73 -25.17 -19.78 9.01
C VAL A 73 -25.52 -18.36 9.42
N ALA A 74 -26.53 -17.74 8.80
CA ALA A 74 -27.00 -16.43 9.18
C ALA A 74 -27.51 -16.40 10.62
N HIS A 75 -28.28 -17.41 11.04
CA HIS A 75 -28.75 -17.51 12.41
C HIS A 75 -27.59 -17.61 13.40
N ALA A 76 -26.61 -18.49 13.14
CA ALA A 76 -25.44 -18.68 14.00
C ALA A 76 -24.57 -17.41 14.09
N MET A 77 -24.28 -16.77 12.95
CA MET A 77 -23.53 -15.50 12.91
C MET A 77 -24.25 -14.41 13.70
N LYS A 78 -25.56 -14.28 13.55
CA LYS A 78 -26.37 -13.32 14.31
C LYS A 78 -26.29 -13.58 15.81
N GLN A 79 -26.53 -14.81 16.26
CA GLN A 79 -26.47 -15.13 17.70
C GLN A 79 -25.09 -14.81 18.28
N TRP A 80 -24.03 -15.28 17.60
CA TRP A 80 -22.65 -14.99 17.96
C TRP A 80 -22.35 -13.48 18.06
N ALA A 81 -22.88 -12.70 17.11
CA ALA A 81 -22.70 -11.25 17.07
C ALA A 81 -23.49 -10.52 18.15
N LEU A 82 -24.75 -10.89 18.38
CA LEU A 82 -25.60 -10.33 19.44
C LEU A 82 -24.98 -10.56 20.82
N GLU A 83 -24.47 -11.77 21.10
CA GLU A 83 -23.77 -12.10 22.36
C GLU A 83 -22.52 -11.23 22.59
N ARG A 84 -21.97 -10.63 21.53
CA ARG A 84 -20.80 -9.75 21.56
C ARG A 84 -21.14 -8.27 21.51
N GLY A 85 -22.43 -7.94 21.60
CA GLY A 85 -22.95 -6.57 21.64
C GLY A 85 -23.19 -5.96 20.26
N ALA A 86 -23.17 -6.76 19.19
CA ALA A 86 -23.47 -6.24 17.87
C ALA A 86 -24.96 -5.96 17.73
N THR A 87 -25.32 -4.77 17.27
CA THR A 87 -26.73 -4.39 17.03
C THR A 87 -27.05 -4.24 15.55
N HIS A 88 -26.01 -4.14 14.73
CA HIS A 88 -26.07 -3.97 13.30
C HIS A 88 -25.19 -5.00 12.60
N TYR A 89 -25.47 -5.22 11.33
CA TYR A 89 -24.57 -5.91 10.40
C TYR A 89 -24.28 -5.02 9.19
N THR A 90 -23.21 -5.34 8.48
CA THR A 90 -22.83 -4.66 7.26
C THR A 90 -22.16 -5.62 6.29
N HIS A 91 -22.46 -5.44 5.00
CA HIS A 91 -21.67 -6.01 3.92
C HIS A 91 -20.45 -5.12 3.72
N TRP A 92 -19.28 -5.65 4.08
CA TRP A 92 -18.02 -4.94 4.06
C TRP A 92 -17.29 -5.26 2.75
N PHE A 93 -17.04 -4.25 1.92
CA PHE A 93 -16.43 -4.43 0.60
C PHE A 93 -15.43 -3.32 0.27
N GLN A 94 -14.64 -3.54 -0.79
CA GLN A 94 -13.58 -2.65 -1.24
C GLN A 94 -13.93 -2.04 -2.61
N PRO A 95 -14.70 -0.94 -2.68
CA PRO A 95 -15.02 -0.28 -3.95
C PRO A 95 -13.79 0.37 -4.59
N MET A 96 -13.98 0.93 -5.78
CA MET A 96 -12.92 1.58 -6.57
C MET A 96 -12.38 2.89 -5.97
N THR A 97 -12.83 3.32 -4.78
CA THR A 97 -12.36 4.53 -4.10
C THR A 97 -11.04 4.35 -3.32
N GLY A 98 -10.54 3.11 -3.22
CA GLY A 98 -9.31 2.80 -2.49
C GLY A 98 -9.46 2.63 -0.97
N SER A 99 -10.68 2.76 -0.45
CA SER A 99 -11.04 2.46 0.95
C SER A 99 -12.07 1.34 1.02
N THR A 100 -12.40 0.87 2.22
CA THR A 100 -13.54 -0.02 2.47
C THR A 100 -14.84 0.77 2.59
N ALA A 101 -15.95 0.11 2.31
CA ALA A 101 -17.30 0.66 2.41
C ALA A 101 -18.20 -0.20 3.28
N GLU A 102 -19.12 0.46 3.98
CA GLU A 102 -20.04 -0.14 4.94
C GLU A 102 -21.39 0.58 4.87
N LYS A 103 -22.46 -0.19 4.85
CA LYS A 103 -23.84 0.26 5.15
C LYS A 103 -24.34 -0.55 6.34
N HIS A 104 -24.73 0.12 7.42
CA HIS A 104 -25.09 -0.54 8.67
C HIS A 104 -26.60 -0.75 8.74
N ASP A 105 -27.04 -2.00 8.61
CA ASP A 105 -28.42 -2.40 8.77
C ASP A 105 -28.63 -2.99 10.18
N SER A 106 -29.71 -2.61 10.85
CA SER A 106 -30.02 -3.16 12.17
C SER A 106 -30.49 -4.61 12.05
N PHE A 107 -30.21 -5.44 13.05
CA PHE A 107 -30.88 -6.73 13.19
C PHE A 107 -32.37 -6.60 13.53
N LEU A 108 -32.85 -5.41 13.91
CA LEU A 108 -34.24 -5.18 14.26
C LEU A 108 -35.17 -5.39 13.06
N ASP A 109 -36.14 -6.29 13.21
CA ASP A 109 -37.18 -6.58 12.24
C ASP A 109 -38.54 -6.62 12.96
N PRO A 110 -39.55 -5.85 12.56
CA PRO A 110 -40.86 -5.86 13.20
C PRO A 110 -41.68 -7.09 12.78
N LYS A 111 -42.01 -7.96 13.73
CA LYS A 111 -42.96 -9.07 13.52
C LYS A 111 -44.32 -8.69 14.08
N GLY A 112 -45.11 -7.96 13.27
CA GLY A 112 -46.36 -7.36 13.72
C GLY A 112 -46.10 -6.15 14.62
N MET A 113 -46.52 -6.21 15.88
CA MET A 113 -46.26 -5.15 16.89
C MET A 113 -45.04 -5.45 17.78
N GLU A 114 -44.39 -6.60 17.62
CA GLU A 114 -43.26 -7.02 18.43
C GLU A 114 -41.92 -6.85 17.69
N PRO A 115 -40.92 -6.18 18.29
CA PRO A 115 -39.58 -6.09 17.72
C PRO A 115 -38.84 -7.42 17.93
N ILE A 116 -38.28 -7.99 16.86
CA ILE A 116 -37.39 -9.15 16.94
C ILE A 116 -36.02 -8.85 16.32
N MET A 117 -34.99 -9.58 16.75
CA MET A 117 -33.68 -9.55 16.11
C MET A 117 -33.59 -10.66 15.06
N SER A 118 -33.55 -10.28 13.79
CA SER A 118 -33.58 -11.17 12.63
C SER A 118 -32.37 -10.95 11.72
N PHE A 119 -31.87 -12.04 11.14
CA PHE A 119 -30.86 -12.02 10.09
C PHE A 119 -31.08 -13.26 9.23
N SER A 120 -31.45 -13.06 7.96
CA SER A 120 -31.85 -14.15 7.07
C SER A 120 -30.69 -14.63 6.20
N GLY A 121 -30.74 -15.89 5.75
CA GLY A 121 -29.77 -16.41 4.77
C GLY A 121 -29.74 -15.59 3.48
N LYS A 122 -30.87 -15.01 3.07
CA LYS A 122 -30.95 -14.08 1.93
C LYS A 122 -30.08 -12.84 2.16
N ASN A 123 -30.21 -12.21 3.33
CA ASN A 123 -29.43 -11.02 3.69
C ASN A 123 -27.95 -11.33 3.93
N LEU A 124 -27.58 -12.59 4.23
CA LEU A 124 -26.20 -13.03 4.33
C LEU A 124 -25.56 -13.20 2.94
N ILE A 125 -26.22 -13.93 2.03
CA ILE A 125 -25.61 -14.23 0.72
C ILE A 125 -25.54 -12.97 -0.15
N VAL A 126 -26.60 -12.16 -0.18
CA VAL A 126 -26.72 -11.00 -1.06
C VAL A 126 -27.31 -9.80 -0.33
N SER A 127 -26.76 -8.62 -0.60
CA SER A 127 -27.41 -7.34 -0.26
C SER A 127 -27.35 -6.33 -1.41
N GLU A 128 -28.27 -5.37 -1.38
CA GLU A 128 -28.34 -4.21 -2.27
C GLU A 128 -27.94 -2.97 -1.45
N PRO A 129 -26.69 -2.50 -1.55
CA PRO A 129 -26.18 -1.45 -0.66
C PRO A 129 -26.63 -0.03 -1.03
N ASP A 130 -27.49 0.19 -2.03
CA ASP A 130 -27.81 1.51 -2.61
C ASP A 130 -26.55 2.38 -2.80
N ALA A 131 -25.58 1.80 -3.50
CA ALA A 131 -24.21 2.31 -3.57
C ALA A 131 -23.93 3.01 -4.91
N SER A 132 -24.84 3.92 -5.28
CA SER A 132 -24.86 4.65 -6.55
C SER A 132 -23.78 5.72 -6.68
N SER A 133 -23.28 6.26 -5.56
CA SER A 133 -22.27 7.33 -5.56
C SER A 133 -20.83 6.84 -5.73
N PHE A 134 -20.58 5.52 -5.75
CA PHE A 134 -19.23 5.04 -6.02
C PHE A 134 -18.85 5.20 -7.49
N PRO A 135 -17.56 5.47 -7.79
CA PRO A 135 -17.09 5.56 -9.16
C PRO A 135 -17.40 4.29 -9.95
N SER A 136 -18.02 4.44 -11.12
CA SER A 136 -18.41 3.34 -12.00
C SER A 136 -17.73 3.38 -13.37
N GLY A 137 -17.04 4.47 -13.73
CA GLY A 137 -16.34 4.60 -15.01
C GLY A 137 -17.25 4.34 -16.22
N GLY A 138 -18.52 4.76 -16.15
CA GLY A 138 -19.49 4.53 -17.22
C GLY A 138 -20.12 3.13 -17.26
N LEU A 139 -19.78 2.21 -16.35
CA LEU A 139 -20.46 0.90 -16.24
C LEU A 139 -21.91 1.02 -15.75
N ARG A 140 -22.29 2.19 -15.24
CA ARG A 140 -23.66 2.53 -14.87
C ARG A 140 -24.02 3.86 -15.51
N CYS A 141 -25.24 3.98 -16.03
CA CYS A 141 -25.77 5.28 -16.39
C CYS A 141 -26.00 6.13 -15.13
N THR A 142 -25.99 7.46 -15.26
CA THR A 142 -26.13 8.39 -14.12
C THR A 142 -27.44 8.27 -13.37
N PHE A 143 -28.48 7.68 -13.97
CA PHE A 143 -29.78 7.41 -13.33
C PHE A 143 -29.90 5.98 -12.76
N GLU A 144 -28.88 5.12 -12.95
CA GLU A 144 -28.88 3.73 -12.50
C GLU A 144 -28.12 3.57 -11.19
N ALA A 145 -28.82 3.14 -10.13
CA ALA A 145 -28.25 3.02 -8.78
C ALA A 145 -27.92 1.58 -8.37
N ARG A 146 -28.56 0.58 -8.98
CA ARG A 146 -28.61 -0.79 -8.44
C ARG A 146 -27.27 -1.50 -8.55
N GLY A 147 -26.85 -2.12 -7.44
CA GLY A 147 -25.68 -2.99 -7.35
C GLY A 147 -25.92 -4.12 -6.36
N TYR A 148 -25.11 -5.17 -6.44
CA TYR A 148 -25.24 -6.33 -5.57
C TYR A 148 -23.93 -6.61 -4.85
N THR A 149 -24.03 -6.90 -3.56
CA THR A 149 -22.95 -7.49 -2.76
C THR A 149 -23.17 -8.98 -2.66
N ALA A 150 -22.08 -9.76 -2.70
CA ALA A 150 -22.10 -11.21 -2.54
C ALA A 150 -21.08 -11.63 -1.47
N TRP A 151 -21.52 -12.41 -0.49
CA TRP A 151 -20.63 -12.87 0.59
C TRP A 151 -19.47 -13.70 0.05
N ASP A 152 -18.26 -13.36 0.48
CA ASP A 152 -17.05 -14.15 0.29
C ASP A 152 -16.78 -14.98 1.56
N PRO A 153 -17.10 -16.27 1.58
CA PRO A 153 -16.86 -17.12 2.74
C PRO A 153 -15.38 -17.40 2.99
N THR A 154 -14.51 -17.18 2.00
CA THR A 154 -13.06 -17.42 2.15
C THR A 154 -12.35 -16.38 3.01
N SER A 155 -13.04 -15.27 3.31
CA SER A 155 -12.68 -14.30 4.33
C SER A 155 -13.71 -14.34 5.47
N PRO A 156 -13.30 -14.61 6.72
CA PRO A 156 -14.23 -14.82 7.81
C PRO A 156 -14.96 -13.52 8.19
N ALA A 157 -16.25 -13.63 8.51
CA ALA A 157 -16.99 -12.52 9.12
C ALA A 157 -16.35 -12.14 10.47
N PHE A 158 -16.36 -10.85 10.78
CA PHE A 158 -15.73 -10.32 11.99
C PHE A 158 -16.62 -9.29 12.67
N ILE A 159 -16.31 -8.96 13.91
CA ILE A 159 -16.99 -7.91 14.67
C ILE A 159 -16.08 -6.71 14.77
N LYS A 160 -16.60 -5.57 14.32
CA LYS A 160 -15.96 -4.29 14.48
C LYS A 160 -16.57 -3.57 15.68
N ARG A 161 -15.74 -3.30 16.69
CA ARG A 161 -16.15 -2.59 17.90
C ARG A 161 -16.01 -1.09 17.73
N HIS A 162 -16.99 -0.35 18.25
CA HIS A 162 -16.96 1.11 18.32
C HIS A 162 -17.39 1.58 19.71
N GLY A 163 -17.25 2.87 20.01
CA GLY A 163 -17.33 3.41 21.38
C GLY A 163 -18.60 3.05 22.16
N ASN A 164 -19.71 2.76 21.46
CA ASN A 164 -21.02 2.48 22.05
C ASN A 164 -21.64 1.16 21.54
N GLY A 165 -20.87 0.25 20.93
CA GLY A 165 -21.45 -0.97 20.38
C GLY A 165 -20.52 -1.75 19.45
N ALA A 166 -21.13 -2.63 18.67
CA ALA A 166 -20.45 -3.44 17.69
C ALA A 166 -21.30 -3.62 16.42
N THR A 167 -20.62 -3.91 15.32
CA THR A 167 -21.23 -4.24 14.03
C THR A 167 -20.64 -5.56 13.53
N LEU A 168 -21.50 -6.47 13.07
CA LEU A 168 -21.08 -7.66 12.33
C LEU A 168 -20.70 -7.26 10.90
N CYS A 169 -19.43 -7.44 10.54
CA CYS A 169 -18.91 -7.16 9.21
C CYS A 169 -18.78 -8.46 8.40
N ILE A 170 -19.41 -8.48 7.23
CA ILE A 170 -19.45 -9.63 6.33
C ILE A 170 -18.63 -9.28 5.08
N PRO A 171 -17.43 -9.87 4.90
CA PRO A 171 -16.61 -9.60 3.72
C PRO A 171 -17.34 -9.98 2.43
N THR A 172 -17.46 -9.04 1.49
CA THR A 172 -18.25 -9.23 0.27
C THR A 172 -17.54 -8.72 -0.97
N ALA A 173 -17.87 -9.35 -2.10
CA ALA A 173 -17.63 -8.82 -3.44
C ALA A 173 -18.78 -7.87 -3.85
N TYR A 174 -18.51 -6.87 -4.69
CA TYR A 174 -19.51 -5.90 -5.16
C TYR A 174 -19.52 -5.74 -6.69
N CYS A 175 -20.70 -5.88 -7.29
CA CYS A 175 -20.91 -5.84 -8.72
C CYS A 175 -22.08 -4.93 -9.17
N SER A 176 -22.09 -4.59 -10.45
CA SER A 176 -23.16 -3.84 -11.10
C SER A 176 -24.42 -4.69 -11.27
N TYR A 177 -25.53 -4.05 -11.66
CA TYR A 177 -26.75 -4.76 -12.06
C TYR A 177 -26.53 -5.77 -13.20
N THR A 178 -25.58 -5.50 -14.09
CA THR A 178 -25.20 -6.36 -15.22
C THR A 178 -24.13 -7.41 -14.87
N GLY A 179 -23.65 -7.43 -13.62
CA GLY A 179 -22.62 -8.37 -13.15
C GLY A 179 -21.18 -7.92 -13.34
N ASP A 180 -20.94 -6.69 -13.78
CA ASP A 180 -19.58 -6.12 -13.90
C ASP A 180 -18.98 -5.84 -12.52
N ALA A 181 -17.70 -6.13 -12.32
CA ALA A 181 -16.99 -5.91 -11.07
C ALA A 181 -16.79 -4.41 -10.78
N LEU A 182 -17.36 -3.94 -9.68
CA LEU A 182 -17.24 -2.54 -9.20
C LEU A 182 -16.38 -2.44 -7.93
N ASP A 183 -15.59 -3.48 -7.68
CA ASP A 183 -14.73 -3.61 -6.53
C ASP A 183 -13.33 -4.08 -6.90
N LYS A 184 -12.48 -4.17 -5.88
CA LYS A 184 -11.14 -4.73 -5.99
C LYS A 184 -11.06 -6.22 -5.65
N LYS A 185 -12.07 -6.76 -4.97
CA LYS A 185 -12.09 -8.16 -4.52
C LYS A 185 -12.47 -9.14 -5.63
N THR A 186 -13.50 -8.86 -6.42
CA THR A 186 -13.91 -9.76 -7.52
C THR A 186 -12.76 -10.07 -8.49
N PRO A 187 -12.01 -9.07 -9.00
CA PRO A 187 -10.90 -9.34 -9.92
C PRO A 187 -9.76 -10.10 -9.24
N LEU A 188 -9.49 -9.82 -7.96
CA LEU A 188 -8.50 -10.57 -7.18
C LEU A 188 -8.89 -12.05 -7.08
N LEU A 189 -10.14 -12.36 -6.73
CA LEU A 189 -10.62 -13.75 -6.64
C LEU A 189 -10.54 -14.47 -7.99
N ARG A 190 -10.92 -13.79 -9.09
CA ARG A 190 -10.76 -14.31 -10.47
C ARG A 190 -9.30 -14.61 -10.79
N SER A 191 -8.38 -13.68 -10.50
CA SER A 191 -6.94 -13.88 -10.73
C SER A 191 -6.34 -15.01 -9.90
N ARG A 192 -6.83 -15.20 -8.66
CA ARG A 192 -6.44 -16.28 -7.76
C ARG A 192 -6.85 -17.63 -8.35
N GLN A 193 -8.06 -17.71 -8.89
CA GLN A 193 -8.55 -18.91 -9.57
C GLN A 193 -7.77 -19.20 -10.86
N ALA A 194 -7.50 -18.18 -11.67
CA ALA A 194 -6.71 -18.31 -12.90
C ALA A 194 -5.31 -18.88 -12.62
N LEU A 195 -4.59 -18.28 -11.67
CA LEU A 195 -3.26 -18.75 -11.27
C LEU A 195 -3.33 -20.14 -10.62
N GLY A 196 -4.32 -20.41 -9.77
CA GLY A 196 -4.53 -21.74 -9.17
C GLY A 196 -4.69 -22.85 -10.22
N ASN A 197 -5.49 -22.60 -11.26
CA ASN A 197 -5.69 -23.54 -12.35
C ASN A 197 -4.40 -23.74 -13.17
N ALA A 198 -3.70 -22.66 -13.49
CA ALA A 198 -2.43 -22.71 -14.23
C ALA A 198 -1.34 -23.47 -13.45
N VAL A 199 -1.25 -23.26 -12.14
CA VAL A 199 -0.35 -24.01 -11.24
C VAL A 199 -0.66 -25.50 -11.29
N LYS A 200 -1.93 -25.90 -11.09
CA LYS A 200 -2.34 -27.31 -11.14
C LYS A 200 -2.00 -27.96 -12.48
N ARG A 201 -2.26 -27.26 -13.58
CA ARG A 201 -1.92 -27.71 -14.93
C ARG A 201 -0.42 -27.91 -15.10
N LEU A 202 0.38 -26.96 -14.64
CA LEU A 202 1.85 -27.04 -14.68
C LEU A 202 2.38 -28.20 -13.81
N MET A 203 1.88 -28.35 -12.57
CA MET A 203 2.32 -29.42 -11.66
C MET A 203 1.98 -30.81 -12.21
N LYS A 204 0.88 -30.95 -12.96
CA LYS A 204 0.52 -32.19 -13.65
C LYS A 204 1.56 -32.61 -14.70
N CYS A 205 2.23 -31.66 -15.37
CA CYS A 205 3.34 -31.96 -16.30
C CYS A 205 4.53 -32.64 -15.59
N PHE A 206 4.71 -32.38 -14.29
CA PHE A 206 5.73 -33.03 -13.46
C PHE A 206 5.25 -34.35 -12.82
N GLY A 207 4.05 -34.83 -13.18
CA GLY A 207 3.47 -36.06 -12.63
C GLY A 207 3.05 -35.96 -11.16
N LEU A 208 2.87 -34.75 -10.62
CA LEU A 208 2.41 -34.56 -9.24
C LEU A 208 0.89 -34.78 -9.12
N PRO A 209 0.40 -35.32 -7.98
CA PRO A 209 -1.03 -35.44 -7.70
C PRO A 209 -1.67 -34.06 -7.58
N ASP A 210 -3.00 -33.96 -7.75
CA ASP A 210 -3.74 -32.71 -7.52
C ASP A 210 -3.67 -32.33 -6.04
N GLU A 211 -3.30 -31.08 -5.77
CA GLU A 211 -3.18 -30.52 -4.42
C GLU A 211 -3.82 -29.13 -4.36
N ARG A 212 -4.00 -28.62 -3.14
CA ARG A 212 -4.46 -27.25 -2.92
C ARG A 212 -3.36 -26.26 -3.32
N VAL A 213 -3.73 -25.26 -4.12
CA VAL A 213 -2.87 -24.11 -4.42
C VAL A 213 -3.20 -22.99 -3.44
N THR A 214 -2.18 -22.47 -2.77
CA THR A 214 -2.31 -21.30 -1.89
C THR A 214 -1.37 -20.21 -2.38
N ILE A 215 -1.92 -19.06 -2.75
CA ILE A 215 -1.13 -17.86 -3.05
C ILE A 215 -1.06 -17.06 -1.76
N THR A 216 0.14 -16.67 -1.35
CA THR A 216 0.39 -16.03 -0.06
C THR A 216 0.87 -14.61 -0.23
N LEU A 217 0.51 -13.76 0.74
CA LEU A 217 0.95 -12.36 0.80
C LEU A 217 1.31 -11.98 2.23
N GLY A 218 2.49 -11.37 2.41
CA GLY A 218 2.89 -10.64 3.61
C GLY A 218 3.10 -9.15 3.30
N PRO A 219 2.11 -8.28 3.57
CA PRO A 219 2.23 -6.85 3.32
C PRO A 219 2.96 -6.14 4.48
N GLU A 220 4.00 -5.38 4.16
CA GLU A 220 4.71 -4.50 5.10
C GLU A 220 4.09 -3.10 5.03
N GLN A 221 3.48 -2.61 6.09
CA GLN A 221 2.75 -1.34 6.08
C GLN A 221 3.56 -0.22 6.74
N GLU A 222 4.08 0.69 5.91
CA GLU A 222 4.70 1.93 6.40
C GLU A 222 3.66 3.05 6.58
N TYR A 223 3.93 3.95 7.52
CA TYR A 223 3.09 5.11 7.83
C TYR A 223 3.85 6.18 8.63
N PHE A 224 3.33 7.41 8.63
CA PHE A 224 3.79 8.48 9.52
C PHE A 224 2.80 8.73 10.65
N LEU A 225 3.29 9.13 11.83
CA LEU A 225 2.47 9.65 12.93
C LEU A 225 2.87 11.08 13.25
N ILE A 226 1.90 11.98 13.29
CA ILE A 226 2.10 13.35 13.80
C ILE A 226 1.10 13.68 14.89
N ASP A 227 1.45 14.65 15.74
CA ASP A 227 0.50 15.13 16.75
C ASP A 227 -0.70 15.82 16.09
N LYS A 228 -1.90 15.52 16.61
CA LYS A 228 -3.16 16.04 16.09
C LYS A 228 -3.24 17.57 16.13
N ASN A 229 -2.60 18.22 17.11
CA ASN A 229 -2.58 19.68 17.19
C ASN A 229 -1.83 20.31 16.01
N PHE A 230 -0.75 19.68 15.53
CA PHE A 230 -0.07 20.16 14.32
C PHE A 230 -0.88 19.88 13.06
N TYR A 231 -1.44 18.67 12.95
CA TYR A 231 -2.28 18.29 11.81
C TYR A 231 -3.43 19.28 11.58
N LEU A 232 -4.16 19.65 12.63
CA LEU A 232 -5.28 20.59 12.53
C LEU A 232 -4.87 22.01 12.13
N ASN A 233 -3.60 22.38 12.33
CA ASN A 233 -3.02 23.67 11.88
C ASN A 233 -2.42 23.59 10.47
N ARG A 234 -2.63 22.49 9.73
CA ARG A 234 -2.11 22.26 8.38
C ARG A 234 -3.26 21.90 7.41
N PRO A 235 -3.95 22.89 6.82
CA PRO A 235 -5.07 22.65 5.91
C PRO A 235 -4.72 21.73 4.74
N ASP A 236 -3.47 21.76 4.28
CA ASP A 236 -2.94 20.85 3.29
C ASP A 236 -2.93 19.40 3.77
N LEU A 237 -2.34 19.11 4.95
CA LEU A 237 -2.39 17.75 5.50
C LEU A 237 -3.81 17.25 5.72
N VAL A 238 -4.73 18.13 6.13
CA VAL A 238 -6.13 17.78 6.36
C VAL A 238 -6.83 17.34 5.07
N GLN A 239 -6.60 18.07 3.97
CA GLN A 239 -7.35 17.86 2.73
C GLN A 239 -6.65 16.94 1.72
N THR A 240 -5.32 16.86 1.75
CA THR A 240 -4.54 16.12 0.74
C THR A 240 -3.75 14.96 1.35
N GLY A 241 -3.62 14.89 2.68
CA GLY A 241 -2.79 13.89 3.36
C GLY A 241 -1.29 14.13 3.23
N ARG A 242 -0.88 15.23 2.57
CA ARG A 242 0.52 15.62 2.39
C ARG A 242 0.72 17.12 2.57
N THR A 243 1.98 17.49 2.75
CA THR A 243 2.37 18.89 2.82
C THR A 243 2.59 19.46 1.41
N LEU A 244 1.92 20.58 1.12
CA LEU A 244 2.10 21.34 -0.13
C LEU A 244 3.28 22.31 0.00
N PHE A 245 3.48 22.84 1.21
CA PHE A 245 4.58 23.72 1.58
C PHE A 245 5.31 23.22 2.84
N GLY A 246 6.59 23.56 2.98
CA GLY A 246 7.36 23.30 4.18
C GLY A 246 8.84 23.16 3.86
N ALA A 247 9.64 24.07 4.42
CA ALA A 247 11.08 24.05 4.29
C ALA A 247 11.72 22.87 5.05
N PRO A 248 12.73 22.20 4.48
CA PRO A 248 13.49 21.17 5.17
C PRO A 248 14.15 21.72 6.46
N PRO A 249 14.04 21.01 7.59
CA PRO A 249 14.69 21.43 8.83
C PRO A 249 16.19 21.12 8.82
N ALA A 250 16.97 21.80 9.66
CA ALA A 250 18.42 21.60 9.76
C ALA A 250 18.84 20.16 10.11
N LYS A 251 18.03 19.47 10.94
CA LYS A 251 18.06 18.02 11.10
C LYS A 251 16.75 17.47 10.53
N HIS A 252 16.85 16.62 9.52
CA HIS A 252 15.76 15.76 9.06
C HIS A 252 16.16 14.29 9.26
N GLN A 253 16.56 13.58 8.20
CA GLN A 253 16.91 12.15 8.26
C GLN A 253 18.39 11.84 8.00
N GLN A 254 19.24 12.87 7.87
CA GLN A 254 20.63 12.75 7.40
C GLN A 254 21.51 11.83 8.26
N LEU A 255 21.12 11.58 9.51
CA LEU A 255 21.86 10.70 10.43
C LEU A 255 21.34 9.27 10.43
N GLU A 256 20.20 8.99 9.77
CA GLU A 256 19.51 7.69 9.78
C GLU A 256 19.26 7.14 11.20
N ASP A 257 19.26 8.02 12.20
CA ASP A 257 19.25 7.67 13.63
C ASP A 257 17.86 7.31 14.17
N HIS A 258 16.84 7.45 13.33
CA HIS A 258 15.49 6.97 13.62
C HIS A 258 15.34 5.48 13.32
N TYR A 259 15.99 4.96 12.26
CA TYR A 259 15.85 3.57 11.81
C TYR A 259 16.34 2.59 12.87
N PHE A 260 15.44 1.70 13.33
CA PHE A 260 15.67 0.83 14.50
C PHE A 260 16.14 1.54 15.78
N GLY A 261 15.96 2.86 15.86
CA GLY A 261 16.17 3.64 17.07
C GLY A 261 15.16 3.31 18.15
N SER A 262 15.37 3.86 19.35
CA SER A 262 14.41 3.70 20.45
C SER A 262 13.05 4.30 20.09
N ILE A 263 11.99 3.50 20.17
CA ILE A 263 10.62 3.96 19.98
C ILE A 263 10.20 4.80 21.20
N LYS A 264 9.68 6.02 20.97
CA LYS A 264 9.23 6.88 22.08
C LYS A 264 8.03 6.24 22.82
N PRO A 265 7.90 6.40 24.16
CA PRO A 265 6.85 5.75 24.94
C PRO A 265 5.42 6.00 24.44
N ARG A 266 5.10 7.24 24.03
CA ARG A 266 3.77 7.58 23.47
C ARG A 266 3.45 6.75 22.21
N ILE A 267 4.44 6.59 21.33
CA ILE A 267 4.27 5.81 20.10
C ILE A 267 4.18 4.31 20.40
N LEU A 268 4.98 3.83 21.35
CA LEU A 268 4.93 2.43 21.76
C LEU A 268 3.58 2.06 22.38
N ASN A 269 2.97 2.96 23.17
CA ASN A 269 1.62 2.78 23.70
C ASN A 269 0.57 2.69 22.58
N PHE A 270 0.67 3.58 21.58
CA PHE A 270 -0.16 3.51 20.37
C PHE A 270 0.01 2.15 19.66
N MET A 271 1.25 1.71 19.40
CA MET A 271 1.54 0.45 18.71
C MET A 271 1.03 -0.77 19.48
N ASN A 272 1.15 -0.76 20.82
CA ASN A 272 0.62 -1.83 21.67
C ASN A 272 -0.91 -1.96 21.56
N ASP A 273 -1.62 -0.83 21.48
CA ASP A 273 -3.08 -0.86 21.36
C ASP A 273 -3.53 -1.23 19.94
N VAL A 274 -2.76 -0.86 18.92
CA VAL A 274 -2.93 -1.36 17.54
C VAL A 274 -2.81 -2.88 17.53
N GLU A 275 -1.71 -3.44 18.02
CA GLU A 275 -1.46 -4.89 18.02
C GLU A 275 -2.54 -5.68 18.75
N LYS A 276 -2.98 -5.22 19.93
CA LYS A 276 -4.06 -5.88 20.68
C LYS A 276 -5.35 -5.96 19.88
N GLU A 277 -5.70 -4.89 19.16
CA GLU A 277 -6.90 -4.87 18.33
C GLU A 277 -6.75 -5.75 17.09
N LEU A 278 -5.58 -5.72 16.44
CA LEU A 278 -5.26 -6.60 15.32
C LEU A 278 -5.33 -8.08 15.72
N TRP A 279 -4.72 -8.47 16.84
CA TRP A 279 -4.79 -9.84 17.35
C TRP A 279 -6.22 -10.25 17.70
N ARG A 280 -7.04 -9.35 18.24
CA ARG A 280 -8.46 -9.62 18.51
C ARG A 280 -9.25 -9.92 17.23
N LEU A 281 -8.90 -9.26 16.13
CA LEU A 281 -9.41 -9.51 14.78
C LEU A 281 -8.71 -10.68 14.07
N GLY A 282 -7.85 -11.44 14.76
CA GLY A 282 -7.16 -12.60 14.20
C GLY A 282 -6.02 -12.26 13.23
N ILE A 283 -5.62 -11.00 13.15
CA ILE A 283 -4.55 -10.51 12.28
C ILE A 283 -3.21 -10.78 12.97
N PRO A 284 -2.28 -11.54 12.35
CA PRO A 284 -1.04 -11.97 13.00
C PRO A 284 0.05 -10.88 12.95
N ALA A 285 -0.22 -9.70 13.51
CA ALA A 285 0.75 -8.61 13.63
C ALA A 285 2.01 -9.09 14.37
N LYS A 286 3.18 -8.96 13.74
CA LYS A 286 4.42 -9.61 14.20
C LYS A 286 5.56 -8.63 14.47
N THR A 287 5.80 -7.72 13.53
CA THR A 287 6.94 -6.81 13.57
C THR A 287 6.46 -5.36 13.60
N ARG A 288 7.13 -4.54 14.40
CA ARG A 288 7.00 -3.08 14.43
C ARG A 288 8.36 -2.44 14.64
N HIS A 289 8.62 -1.31 14.01
CA HIS A 289 9.83 -0.51 14.25
C HIS A 289 9.67 0.93 13.75
N ASN A 290 10.64 1.76 14.14
CA ASN A 290 10.89 3.04 13.48
C ASN A 290 11.46 2.80 12.08
N GLU A 291 11.02 3.61 11.13
CA GLU A 291 11.54 3.65 9.77
C GLU A 291 12.67 4.69 9.63
N VAL A 292 13.14 4.96 8.41
CA VAL A 292 14.29 5.86 8.16
C VAL A 292 13.94 7.33 8.43
N ALA A 293 12.78 7.81 7.97
CA ALA A 293 12.39 9.20 8.20
C ALA A 293 11.88 9.41 9.64
N PRO A 294 12.18 10.55 10.29
CA PRO A 294 11.60 10.87 11.58
C PRO A 294 10.07 10.80 11.56
N ALA A 295 9.50 10.22 12.61
CA ALA A 295 8.06 10.01 12.74
C ALA A 295 7.44 9.05 11.69
N GLN A 296 8.27 8.30 10.96
CA GLN A 296 7.87 7.16 10.14
C GLN A 296 8.03 5.85 10.91
N PHE A 297 7.14 4.90 10.66
CA PHE A 297 7.10 3.59 11.31
C PHE A 297 6.61 2.51 10.33
N GLU A 298 6.88 1.25 10.67
CA GLU A 298 6.39 0.09 9.93
C GLU A 298 5.64 -0.87 10.86
N LEU A 299 4.61 -1.54 10.32
CA LEU A 299 3.98 -2.72 10.90
C LEU A 299 3.88 -3.82 9.84
N ALA A 300 4.38 -5.02 10.16
CA ALA A 300 4.30 -6.20 9.30
C ALA A 300 3.63 -7.38 10.01
N PRO A 301 2.49 -7.88 9.49
CA PRO A 301 1.92 -9.16 9.89
C PRO A 301 2.69 -10.35 9.30
N LEU A 302 2.44 -11.56 9.82
CA LEU A 302 2.81 -12.79 9.11
C LEU A 302 2.06 -12.89 7.78
N PHE A 303 2.64 -13.60 6.81
CA PHE A 303 1.96 -13.87 5.55
C PHE A 303 0.76 -14.80 5.74
N GLU A 304 -0.28 -14.59 4.94
CA GLU A 304 -1.52 -15.38 4.94
C GLU A 304 -1.94 -15.68 3.48
N ASP A 305 -3.06 -16.39 3.27
CA ASP A 305 -3.68 -16.47 1.94
C ASP A 305 -3.92 -15.05 1.41
N VAL A 306 -3.59 -14.82 0.14
CA VAL A 306 -3.58 -13.50 -0.49
C VAL A 306 -4.92 -12.77 -0.35
N ASN A 307 -6.06 -13.46 -0.38
CA ASN A 307 -7.36 -12.80 -0.21
C ASN A 307 -7.53 -12.28 1.22
N LEU A 308 -7.19 -13.11 2.21
CA LEU A 308 -7.29 -12.78 3.63
C LEU A 308 -6.28 -11.68 4.01
N ALA A 309 -5.03 -11.80 3.57
CA ALA A 309 -3.98 -10.82 3.83
C ALA A 309 -4.35 -9.41 3.33
N ILE A 310 -5.06 -9.32 2.20
CA ILE A 310 -5.50 -8.04 1.63
C ILE A 310 -6.63 -7.43 2.47
N ASP A 311 -7.61 -8.23 2.90
CA ASP A 311 -8.65 -7.76 3.83
C ASP A 311 -8.05 -7.33 5.17
N HIS A 312 -7.15 -8.14 5.72
CA HIS A 312 -6.43 -7.82 6.94
C HIS A 312 -5.61 -6.53 6.80
N ASN A 313 -4.94 -6.29 5.66
CA ASN A 313 -4.23 -5.02 5.44
C ASN A 313 -5.19 -3.82 5.41
N MET A 314 -6.38 -3.95 4.82
CA MET A 314 -7.39 -2.88 4.87
C MET A 314 -7.81 -2.57 6.31
N LEU A 315 -7.99 -3.61 7.14
CA LEU A 315 -8.26 -3.46 8.57
C LEU A 315 -7.07 -2.85 9.31
N VAL A 316 -5.83 -3.24 9.01
CA VAL A 316 -4.61 -2.63 9.57
C VAL A 316 -4.60 -1.13 9.33
N MET A 317 -4.80 -0.67 8.08
CA MET A 317 -4.83 0.75 7.75
C MET A 317 -5.96 1.51 8.47
N GLU A 318 -7.07 0.84 8.74
CA GLU A 318 -8.16 1.42 9.52
C GLU A 318 -7.83 1.53 11.01
N ILE A 319 -7.38 0.42 11.63
CA ILE A 319 -7.01 0.36 13.05
C ILE A 319 -5.88 1.33 13.36
N LEU A 320 -4.86 1.47 12.50
CA LEU A 320 -3.81 2.47 12.64
C LEU A 320 -4.40 3.89 12.76
N ARG A 321 -5.34 4.26 11.90
CA ARG A 321 -6.01 5.58 11.96
C ARG A 321 -6.88 5.74 13.21
N GLN A 322 -7.65 4.71 13.57
CA GLN A 322 -8.51 4.74 14.75
C GLN A 322 -7.72 4.88 16.05
N GLN A 323 -6.67 4.07 16.23
CA GLN A 323 -5.84 4.14 17.44
C GLN A 323 -5.03 5.43 17.47
N ALA A 324 -4.55 5.95 16.32
CA ALA A 324 -3.82 7.21 16.29
C ALA A 324 -4.71 8.33 16.86
N SER A 325 -5.97 8.42 16.42
CA SER A 325 -6.93 9.40 16.92
C SER A 325 -7.15 9.30 18.44
N ARG A 326 -7.24 8.08 18.99
CA ARG A 326 -7.38 7.84 20.44
C ARG A 326 -6.15 8.27 21.25
N HIS A 327 -4.98 8.23 20.63
CA HIS A 327 -3.70 8.66 21.22
C HIS A 327 -3.35 10.13 20.94
N GLY A 328 -4.29 10.92 20.41
CA GLY A 328 -4.06 12.33 20.04
C GLY A 328 -3.07 12.51 18.88
N LEU A 329 -2.90 11.46 18.08
CA LEU A 329 -2.04 11.41 16.91
C LEU A 329 -2.89 11.34 15.63
N VAL A 330 -2.26 11.54 14.49
CA VAL A 330 -2.84 11.30 13.17
C VAL A 330 -1.91 10.40 12.38
N CYS A 331 -2.44 9.28 11.91
CA CYS A 331 -1.74 8.35 11.02
C CYS A 331 -1.88 8.82 9.57
N LEU A 332 -0.75 9.18 8.95
CA LEU A 332 -0.68 9.57 7.55
C LEU A 332 -0.21 8.36 6.74
N LEU A 333 -1.07 7.90 5.83
CA LEU A 333 -0.79 6.77 4.93
C LEU A 333 -0.36 7.22 3.53
N HIS A 334 -0.35 8.53 3.26
CA HIS A 334 0.09 9.07 1.96
C HIS A 334 1.56 8.66 1.70
N GLU A 335 1.89 8.32 0.45
CA GLU A 335 3.20 7.77 0.06
C GLU A 335 4.36 8.76 0.26
N LYS A 336 4.04 10.06 0.20
CA LYS A 336 5.00 11.14 0.44
C LYS A 336 4.42 12.31 1.26
N PRO A 337 4.19 12.15 2.57
CA PRO A 337 3.56 13.20 3.37
C PRO A 337 4.46 14.44 3.51
N PHE A 338 5.78 14.23 3.59
CA PHE A 338 6.79 15.28 3.73
C PHE A 338 7.84 15.16 2.61
N VAL A 339 8.15 16.27 1.94
CA VAL A 339 9.23 16.33 0.93
C VAL A 339 10.59 16.40 1.62
N GLY A 340 11.63 15.81 1.02
CA GLY A 340 13.01 15.84 1.55
C GLY A 340 13.33 14.77 2.59
N VAL A 341 12.40 13.86 2.87
CA VAL A 341 12.59 12.65 3.69
C VAL A 341 12.06 11.41 2.97
N ASN A 342 12.33 10.19 3.47
CA ASN A 342 11.82 8.93 2.91
C ASN A 342 10.29 8.97 2.78
N GLY A 343 9.77 8.27 1.77
CA GLY A 343 8.33 8.09 1.59
C GLY A 343 7.87 6.78 2.21
N SER A 344 6.57 6.57 2.30
CA SER A 344 5.97 5.35 2.85
C SER A 344 5.61 4.34 1.76
N GLY A 345 6.19 3.15 1.83
CA GLY A 345 5.91 2.01 0.96
C GLY A 345 4.84 1.06 1.48
N LYS A 346 4.46 0.10 0.63
CA LYS A 346 3.80 -1.14 1.07
C LYS A 346 4.40 -2.34 0.35
N HIS A 347 5.42 -2.97 0.93
CA HIS A 347 6.08 -4.08 0.27
C HIS A 347 5.17 -5.32 0.30
N ASN A 348 4.97 -5.92 -0.87
CA ASN A 348 4.16 -7.12 -1.02
C ASN A 348 5.06 -8.33 -1.17
N ASN A 349 5.24 -9.09 -0.08
CA ASN A 349 5.95 -10.36 -0.10
C ASN A 349 5.01 -11.47 -0.62
N TRP A 350 5.19 -11.85 -1.87
CA TRP A 350 4.32 -12.78 -2.60
C TRP A 350 4.99 -14.13 -2.84
N SER A 351 4.24 -15.22 -2.65
CA SER A 351 4.66 -16.58 -2.97
C SER A 351 3.50 -17.51 -3.32
N ILE A 352 3.81 -18.67 -3.91
CA ILE A 352 2.84 -19.71 -4.31
C ILE A 352 3.23 -21.04 -3.65
N SER A 353 2.26 -21.69 -3.01
CA SER A 353 2.40 -23.03 -2.45
C SER A 353 1.48 -24.04 -3.13
N TYR A 354 1.93 -25.29 -3.23
CA TYR A 354 1.21 -26.45 -3.75
C TYR A 354 1.20 -27.56 -2.68
N GLY A 355 0.06 -27.77 -2.04
CA GLY A 355 -0.01 -28.49 -0.77
C GLY A 355 0.85 -27.77 0.27
N ASP A 356 1.75 -28.50 0.93
CA ASP A 356 2.69 -27.97 1.91
C ASP A 356 4.01 -27.45 1.30
N LYS A 357 4.16 -27.50 -0.03
CA LYS A 357 5.42 -27.13 -0.71
C LYS A 357 5.36 -25.71 -1.26
N ASN A 358 6.28 -24.85 -0.84
CA ASN A 358 6.50 -23.55 -1.46
C ASN A 358 7.22 -23.73 -2.81
N LEU A 359 6.60 -23.27 -3.90
CA LEU A 359 7.13 -23.40 -5.27
C LEU A 359 8.29 -22.44 -5.56
N LEU A 360 8.50 -21.44 -4.70
CA LEU A 360 9.61 -20.49 -4.77
C LEU A 360 10.74 -20.84 -3.80
N ASP A 361 10.67 -21.96 -3.08
CA ASP A 361 11.79 -22.44 -2.28
C ASP A 361 12.83 -23.10 -3.20
N PRO A 362 14.05 -22.53 -3.33
CA PRO A 362 15.09 -23.10 -4.17
C PRO A 362 15.64 -24.43 -3.59
N GLY A 363 15.46 -24.70 -2.30
CA GLY A 363 16.05 -25.83 -1.61
C GLY A 363 17.57 -25.72 -1.46
N THR A 364 18.24 -26.84 -1.20
CA THR A 364 19.69 -26.88 -0.97
C THR A 364 20.53 -26.87 -2.25
N ASP A 365 19.96 -27.27 -3.39
CA ASP A 365 20.59 -27.27 -4.70
C ASP A 365 19.60 -26.70 -5.75
N PRO A 366 19.59 -25.37 -5.94
CA PRO A 366 18.63 -24.72 -6.82
C PRO A 366 18.74 -25.19 -8.28
N GLN A 367 19.93 -25.57 -8.75
CA GLN A 367 20.16 -25.98 -10.14
C GLN A 367 19.52 -27.34 -10.46
N GLN A 368 19.32 -28.18 -9.45
CA GLN A 368 18.66 -29.49 -9.60
C GLN A 368 17.15 -29.43 -9.33
N ASN A 369 16.64 -28.31 -8.83
CA ASN A 369 15.23 -28.14 -8.51
C ASN A 369 14.42 -27.73 -9.77
N ALA A 370 14.06 -28.71 -10.58
CA ALA A 370 13.38 -28.49 -11.86
C ALA A 370 12.07 -27.70 -11.73
N ILE A 371 11.28 -27.93 -10.67
CA ILE A 371 10.02 -27.21 -10.43
C ILE A 371 10.31 -25.74 -10.12
N PHE A 372 11.22 -25.48 -9.19
CA PHE A 372 11.62 -24.11 -8.84
C PHE A 372 12.15 -23.35 -10.06
N LEU A 373 13.05 -23.94 -10.85
CA LEU A 373 13.60 -23.30 -12.05
C LEU A 373 12.52 -23.01 -13.09
N THR A 374 11.54 -23.91 -13.24
CA THR A 374 10.40 -23.70 -14.14
C THR A 374 9.52 -22.56 -13.69
N VAL A 375 9.21 -22.50 -12.39
CA VAL A 375 8.42 -21.41 -11.79
C VAL A 375 9.17 -20.08 -11.88
N LEU A 376 10.47 -20.07 -11.60
CA LEU A 376 11.31 -18.89 -11.70
C LEU A 376 11.38 -18.36 -13.14
N ALA A 377 11.62 -19.24 -14.12
CA ALA A 377 11.63 -18.87 -15.54
C ALA A 377 10.29 -18.27 -15.99
N ALA A 378 9.18 -18.85 -15.52
CA ALA A 378 7.84 -18.34 -15.81
C ALA A 378 7.61 -16.94 -15.22
N ILE A 379 8.08 -16.68 -14.00
CA ILE A 379 7.95 -15.36 -13.37
C ILE A 379 8.82 -14.33 -14.11
N ILE A 380 10.04 -14.69 -14.51
CA ILE A 380 10.91 -13.83 -15.33
C ILE A 380 10.21 -13.47 -16.64
N GLU A 381 9.64 -14.46 -17.34
CA GLU A 381 8.85 -14.24 -18.55
C GLU A 381 7.64 -13.33 -18.31
N ALA A 382 6.88 -13.57 -17.25
CA ALA A 382 5.68 -12.80 -16.92
C ALA A 382 6.00 -11.32 -16.67
N VAL A 383 7.03 -11.04 -15.85
CA VAL A 383 7.46 -9.67 -15.53
C VAL A 383 8.07 -8.98 -16.75
N ASP A 384 8.83 -9.69 -17.59
CA ASP A 384 9.41 -9.11 -18.80
C ASP A 384 8.33 -8.67 -19.80
N LYS A 385 7.35 -9.54 -20.07
CA LYS A 385 6.26 -9.27 -21.03
C LYS A 385 5.30 -8.17 -20.56
N HIS A 386 5.09 -8.07 -19.26
CA HIS A 386 4.04 -7.25 -18.63
C HIS A 386 4.56 -6.27 -17.58
N SER A 387 5.82 -5.84 -17.71
CA SER A 387 6.44 -4.81 -16.85
C SER A 387 5.65 -3.49 -16.85
N ASP A 388 5.01 -3.17 -17.97
CA ASP A 388 4.09 -2.03 -18.10
C ASP A 388 2.84 -2.17 -17.22
N LEU A 389 2.26 -3.37 -17.12
CA LEU A 389 1.12 -3.63 -16.24
C LEU A 389 1.48 -3.62 -14.76
N LEU A 390 2.67 -4.12 -14.40
CA LEU A 390 3.14 -4.03 -13.00
C LEU A 390 3.34 -2.57 -12.58
N ARG A 391 3.93 -1.73 -13.44
CA ARG A 391 4.06 -0.29 -13.18
C ARG A 391 2.70 0.43 -13.15
N ASN A 392 1.77 0.03 -14.02
CA ASN A 392 0.38 0.51 -14.01
C ASN A 392 -0.33 0.17 -12.69
N SER A 393 -0.15 -1.05 -12.18
CA SER A 393 -0.84 -1.56 -10.99
C SER A 393 -0.54 -0.77 -9.71
N VAL A 394 0.51 0.04 -9.70
CA VAL A 394 0.94 0.89 -8.57
C VAL A 394 0.86 2.39 -8.90
N ALA A 395 0.27 2.75 -10.03
CA ALA A 395 0.15 4.13 -10.48
C ALA A 395 -0.88 4.90 -9.64
N SER A 396 -0.44 6.02 -9.07
CA SER A 396 -1.29 7.00 -8.38
C SER A 396 -0.52 8.30 -8.22
N ALA A 397 -1.25 9.42 -8.12
CA ALA A 397 -0.62 10.73 -7.91
C ALA A 397 0.28 10.74 -6.66
N GLY A 398 -0.16 10.10 -5.56
CA GLY A 398 0.64 10.02 -4.33
C GLY A 398 1.96 9.25 -4.53
N ASN A 399 1.90 8.08 -5.17
CA ASN A 399 3.06 7.21 -5.38
C ASN A 399 4.07 7.79 -6.39
N ASP A 400 3.64 8.64 -7.33
CA ASP A 400 4.55 9.36 -8.25
C ASP A 400 5.53 10.28 -7.49
N HIS A 401 5.17 10.75 -6.30
CA HIS A 401 6.08 11.52 -5.44
C HIS A 401 7.05 10.65 -4.62
N ARG A 402 6.84 9.34 -4.60
CA ARG A 402 7.64 8.37 -3.85
C ARG A 402 8.67 7.66 -4.73
N LEU A 403 8.24 7.12 -5.87
CA LEU A 403 9.07 6.24 -6.71
C LEU A 403 10.32 6.95 -7.25
N GLY A 404 11.45 6.24 -7.23
CA GLY A 404 12.72 6.69 -7.81
C GLY A 404 13.64 7.50 -6.89
N ALA A 405 13.37 7.54 -5.58
CA ALA A 405 14.23 8.21 -4.61
C ALA A 405 14.09 7.61 -3.20
N ASN A 406 15.11 7.79 -2.35
CA ASN A 406 15.08 7.47 -0.91
C ASN A 406 14.51 6.07 -0.60
N GLU A 407 15.17 5.03 -1.11
CA GLU A 407 14.83 3.61 -0.94
C GLU A 407 13.52 3.13 -1.60
N ALA A 408 12.75 4.02 -2.24
CA ALA A 408 11.65 3.61 -3.12
C ALA A 408 12.15 3.27 -4.52
N PRO A 409 11.74 2.16 -5.14
CA PRO A 409 12.25 1.75 -6.46
C PRO A 409 11.84 2.74 -7.56
N PRO A 410 12.60 2.85 -8.67
CA PRO A 410 12.21 3.67 -9.81
C PRO A 410 11.01 3.08 -10.57
N ALA A 411 10.50 3.85 -11.53
CA ALA A 411 9.38 3.42 -12.39
C ALA A 411 9.72 2.28 -13.37
N ILE A 412 11.02 1.96 -13.54
CA ILE A 412 11.50 0.89 -14.41
C ILE A 412 11.37 -0.43 -13.62
N ILE A 413 10.47 -1.31 -14.04
CA ILE A 413 10.32 -2.64 -13.43
C ILE A 413 11.47 -3.54 -13.89
N SER A 414 12.14 -4.18 -12.94
CA SER A 414 13.25 -5.11 -13.12
C SER A 414 13.26 -6.16 -12.02
N ILE A 415 13.85 -7.31 -12.29
CA ILE A 415 13.99 -8.40 -11.31
C ILE A 415 15.39 -8.40 -10.71
N PHE A 416 15.45 -8.42 -9.38
CA PHE A 416 16.66 -8.78 -8.63
C PHE A 416 16.60 -10.24 -8.21
N LEU A 417 17.61 -11.03 -8.60
CA LEU A 417 17.77 -12.43 -8.18
C LEU A 417 18.89 -12.61 -7.15
N GLY A 418 19.86 -11.70 -7.15
CA GLY A 418 21.10 -11.82 -6.39
C GLY A 418 22.10 -12.80 -7.03
N ASP A 419 23.35 -12.74 -6.59
CA ASP A 419 24.49 -13.38 -7.25
C ASP A 419 24.34 -14.90 -7.46
N GLN A 420 23.90 -15.65 -6.44
CA GLN A 420 23.78 -17.11 -6.53
C GLN A 420 22.77 -17.54 -7.58
N LEU A 421 21.56 -16.99 -7.56
CA LEU A 421 20.54 -17.34 -8.54
C LEU A 421 20.88 -16.77 -9.92
N ASN A 422 21.54 -15.61 -9.97
CA ASN A 422 22.03 -15.08 -11.24
C ASN A 422 23.07 -16.02 -11.88
N GLU A 423 23.98 -16.59 -11.10
CA GLU A 423 24.93 -17.61 -11.57
C GLU A 423 24.20 -18.86 -12.09
N VAL A 424 23.16 -19.33 -11.39
CA VAL A 424 22.33 -20.45 -11.87
C VAL A 424 21.67 -20.12 -13.21
N ILE A 425 21.15 -18.90 -13.37
CA ILE A 425 20.54 -18.42 -14.62
C ILE A 425 21.58 -18.37 -15.76
N GLU A 426 22.77 -17.81 -15.52
CA GLU A 426 23.85 -17.76 -16.52
C GLU A 426 24.33 -19.17 -16.90
N ASN A 427 24.44 -20.09 -15.93
CA ASN A 427 24.80 -21.48 -16.19
C ASN A 427 23.78 -22.17 -17.10
N ILE A 428 22.48 -21.93 -16.90
CA ILE A 428 21.41 -22.48 -17.75
C ILE A 428 21.53 -21.91 -19.19
N ILE A 429 21.79 -20.61 -19.34
CA ILE A 429 21.98 -19.98 -20.65
C ILE A 429 23.20 -20.56 -21.37
N ASN A 430 24.33 -20.69 -20.66
CA ASN A 430 25.59 -21.15 -21.24
C ASN A 430 25.64 -22.68 -21.44
N GLY A 431 24.77 -23.44 -20.76
CA GLY A 431 24.79 -24.90 -20.76
C GLY A 431 25.88 -25.50 -19.87
N GLU A 432 26.26 -24.78 -18.82
CA GLU A 432 27.32 -25.16 -17.88
C GLU A 432 26.75 -25.84 -16.64
N SER A 433 27.49 -26.82 -16.09
CA SER A 433 27.16 -27.52 -14.84
C SER A 433 28.12 -27.10 -13.73
N GLY A 434 27.97 -25.86 -13.26
CA GLY A 434 28.73 -25.33 -12.13
C GLY A 434 28.01 -25.55 -10.80
N ARG A 435 28.71 -26.01 -9.75
CA ARG A 435 28.17 -25.94 -8.38
C ARG A 435 28.06 -24.46 -8.00
N GLY A 436 26.85 -23.93 -7.84
CA GLY A 436 26.64 -22.59 -7.30
C GLY A 436 27.43 -22.43 -5.99
N ARG A 437 28.00 -21.23 -5.76
CA ARG A 437 28.82 -20.98 -4.57
C ARG A 437 28.09 -21.41 -3.30
N ARG A 438 28.78 -22.18 -2.44
CA ARG A 438 28.28 -22.56 -1.11
C ARG A 438 28.32 -21.34 -0.19
N ASN A 439 27.34 -21.26 0.72
CA ASN A 439 27.32 -20.25 1.77
C ASN A 439 28.56 -20.41 2.66
N ASP A 440 29.48 -19.45 2.58
CA ASP A 440 30.59 -19.33 3.52
C ASP A 440 30.07 -18.94 4.90
N THR A 441 30.83 -19.26 5.95
CA THR A 441 30.55 -18.77 7.30
C THR A 441 31.30 -17.46 7.56
N LEU A 442 30.63 -16.49 8.16
CA LEU A 442 31.26 -15.24 8.61
C LEU A 442 31.91 -15.46 9.98
N GLN A 443 33.24 -15.34 10.04
CA GLN A 443 33.95 -15.22 11.30
C GLN A 443 33.96 -13.75 11.72
N ILE A 444 33.16 -13.42 12.73
CA ILE A 444 33.32 -12.16 13.48
C ILE A 444 34.51 -12.43 14.40
N GLY A 445 35.57 -11.62 14.33
CA GLY A 445 36.84 -11.81 15.06
C GLY A 445 36.77 -11.69 16.59
N VAL A 446 35.71 -12.22 17.20
CA VAL A 446 35.42 -12.27 18.63
C VAL A 446 34.89 -13.67 18.94
N ASP A 447 35.68 -14.48 19.64
CA ASP A 447 35.42 -15.91 19.88
C ASP A 447 34.15 -16.20 20.71
N THR A 448 33.59 -15.20 21.39
CA THR A 448 32.34 -15.32 22.16
C THR A 448 31.08 -15.24 21.31
N LEU A 449 31.19 -14.79 20.05
CA LEU A 449 30.05 -14.65 19.15
C LEU A 449 29.86 -15.92 18.31
N PRO A 450 28.60 -16.29 17.99
CA PRO A 450 28.35 -17.42 17.11
C PRO A 450 28.90 -17.12 15.72
N VAL A 451 29.43 -18.16 15.07
CA VAL A 451 29.75 -18.11 13.64
C VAL A 451 28.45 -17.87 12.89
N LEU A 452 28.35 -16.74 12.18
CA LEU A 452 27.14 -16.39 11.44
C LEU A 452 27.16 -17.08 10.07
N PRO A 453 26.04 -17.68 9.62
CA PRO A 453 25.93 -18.09 8.23
C PRO A 453 25.93 -16.84 7.33
N ARG A 454 26.69 -16.86 6.23
CA ARG A 454 26.52 -15.87 5.16
C ARG A 454 25.33 -16.30 4.31
N ASP A 455 24.37 -15.42 4.13
CA ASP A 455 23.32 -15.65 3.13
C ASP A 455 23.92 -15.70 1.73
N ALA A 456 23.29 -16.46 0.84
CA ALA A 456 23.81 -16.73 -0.50
C ALA A 456 23.91 -15.48 -1.38
N THR A 457 23.09 -14.47 -1.09
CA THR A 457 23.00 -13.20 -1.82
C THR A 457 22.79 -12.05 -0.85
N ASP A 458 23.34 -10.88 -1.18
CA ASP A 458 23.01 -9.63 -0.49
C ASP A 458 21.63 -9.12 -0.95
N ARG A 459 21.00 -8.26 -0.14
CA ARG A 459 19.70 -7.65 -0.48
C ARG A 459 19.91 -6.37 -1.28
N ASN A 460 19.24 -6.24 -2.42
CA ASN A 460 19.23 -4.97 -3.16
C ASN A 460 18.00 -4.16 -2.77
N ARG A 461 18.19 -3.02 -2.09
CA ARG A 461 17.11 -2.14 -1.60
C ARG A 461 16.40 -1.34 -2.72
N THR A 462 17.06 -1.14 -3.85
CA THR A 462 16.59 -0.25 -4.94
C THR A 462 15.72 -0.97 -5.98
N SER A 463 15.70 -2.30 -5.96
CA SER A 463 14.97 -3.11 -6.94
C SER A 463 13.44 -3.06 -6.70
N PRO A 464 12.63 -2.94 -7.76
CA PRO A 464 11.18 -2.98 -7.64
C PRO A 464 10.65 -4.39 -7.32
N PHE A 465 11.25 -5.45 -7.86
CA PHE A 465 10.80 -6.84 -7.69
C PHE A 465 11.97 -7.76 -7.36
N ALA A 466 12.14 -8.09 -6.08
CA ALA A 466 13.33 -8.78 -5.58
C ALA A 466 13.02 -10.18 -5.06
N PHE A 467 13.80 -11.18 -5.49
CA PHE A 467 13.75 -12.50 -4.88
C PHE A 467 14.43 -12.46 -3.52
N THR A 468 13.70 -12.81 -2.46
CA THR A 468 14.16 -12.76 -1.06
C THR A 468 14.13 -14.12 -0.40
N GLY A 469 14.84 -15.07 -1.02
CA GLY A 469 15.11 -16.41 -0.49
C GLY A 469 14.09 -17.46 -0.89
N ASN A 470 12.80 -17.20 -0.68
CA ASN A 470 11.72 -18.16 -0.98
C ASN A 470 10.40 -17.49 -1.40
N LYS A 471 10.48 -16.24 -1.83
CA LYS A 471 9.36 -15.36 -2.20
C LYS A 471 9.90 -14.20 -3.03
N PHE A 472 9.00 -13.49 -3.72
CA PHE A 472 9.32 -12.22 -4.33
C PHE A 472 8.74 -11.07 -3.51
N GLU A 473 9.53 -10.04 -3.29
CA GLU A 473 9.13 -8.81 -2.63
C GLU A 473 8.90 -7.73 -3.70
N PHE A 474 7.63 -7.31 -3.86
CA PHE A 474 7.27 -6.21 -4.75
C PHE A 474 7.18 -4.90 -3.98
N ARG A 475 8.13 -3.97 -4.22
CA ARG A 475 8.31 -2.74 -3.42
C ARG A 475 7.68 -1.48 -4.00
N ALA A 476 7.23 -1.55 -5.26
CA ALA A 476 6.59 -0.43 -5.93
C ALA A 476 5.18 -0.03 -5.39
N PRO A 477 4.39 -0.90 -4.71
CA PRO A 477 3.09 -0.49 -4.17
C PRO A 477 3.19 0.65 -3.15
N GLY A 478 2.23 1.58 -3.21
CA GLY A 478 2.14 2.73 -2.29
C GLY A 478 1.51 2.39 -0.94
N SER A 479 1.87 3.11 0.11
CA SER A 479 1.36 2.92 1.47
C SER A 479 -0.16 3.14 1.63
N ALA A 480 -0.81 3.98 0.81
CA ALA A 480 -2.26 4.18 0.87
C ALA A 480 -3.05 3.20 -0.01
N GLN A 481 -2.38 2.53 -0.95
CA GLN A 481 -3.04 1.71 -1.97
C GLN A 481 -3.45 0.33 -1.44
N SER A 482 -4.61 -0.19 -1.82
CA SER A 482 -4.96 -1.60 -1.62
C SER A 482 -4.03 -2.53 -2.41
N CYS A 483 -3.52 -3.58 -1.77
CA CYS A 483 -2.69 -4.62 -2.37
C CYS A 483 -3.40 -5.42 -3.48
N ALA A 484 -4.73 -5.35 -3.58
CA ALA A 484 -5.52 -6.11 -4.55
C ALA A 484 -5.14 -5.85 -6.01
N GLY A 485 -4.90 -4.59 -6.38
CA GLY A 485 -4.50 -4.24 -7.75
C GLY A 485 -3.16 -4.89 -8.14
N PRO A 486 -2.08 -4.59 -7.42
CA PRO A 486 -0.77 -5.23 -7.63
C PRO A 486 -0.81 -6.76 -7.67
N MET A 487 -1.49 -7.39 -6.71
CA MET A 487 -1.55 -8.85 -6.61
C MET A 487 -2.42 -9.49 -7.69
N MET A 488 -3.52 -8.85 -8.07
CA MET A 488 -4.32 -9.31 -9.20
C MET A 488 -3.52 -9.28 -10.50
N THR A 489 -2.73 -8.22 -10.73
CA THR A 489 -1.90 -8.10 -11.93
C THR A 489 -0.85 -9.20 -11.93
N LEU A 490 -0.11 -9.32 -10.82
CA LEU A 490 0.94 -10.32 -10.67
C LEU A 490 0.40 -11.75 -10.86
N ASN A 491 -0.72 -12.09 -10.23
CA ASN A 491 -1.34 -13.40 -10.38
C ASN A 491 -1.72 -13.69 -11.83
N THR A 492 -2.28 -12.71 -12.54
CA THR A 492 -2.76 -12.89 -13.92
C THR A 492 -1.60 -13.07 -14.91
N ILE A 493 -0.55 -12.25 -14.80
CA ILE A 493 0.61 -12.35 -15.70
C ILE A 493 1.38 -13.65 -15.47
N VAL A 494 1.46 -14.12 -14.22
CA VAL A 494 2.11 -15.39 -13.87
C VAL A 494 1.26 -16.57 -14.34
N ALA A 495 -0.08 -16.49 -14.22
CA ALA A 495 -0.97 -17.49 -14.78
C ALA A 495 -0.73 -17.67 -16.29
N GLU A 496 -0.48 -16.57 -17.02
CA GLU A 496 -0.16 -16.65 -18.45
C GLU A 496 1.13 -17.40 -18.75
N ALA A 497 2.22 -17.06 -18.06
CA ALA A 497 3.48 -17.74 -18.26
C ALA A 497 3.39 -19.23 -17.88
N PHE A 498 2.66 -19.55 -16.81
CA PHE A 498 2.45 -20.93 -16.35
C PHE A 498 1.66 -21.74 -17.38
N ASP A 499 0.58 -21.19 -17.93
CA ASP A 499 -0.21 -21.87 -18.95
C ASP A 499 0.57 -22.06 -20.26
N SER A 500 1.35 -21.06 -20.68
CA SER A 500 2.22 -21.19 -21.86
C SER A 500 3.27 -22.29 -21.69
N LEU A 501 3.89 -22.37 -20.51
CA LEU A 501 4.83 -23.45 -20.20
C LEU A 501 4.13 -24.79 -20.11
N ALA A 502 3.01 -24.90 -19.40
CA ALA A 502 2.27 -26.15 -19.27
C ALA A 502 1.82 -26.70 -20.63
N GLU A 503 1.43 -25.83 -21.56
CA GLU A 503 1.11 -26.21 -22.94
C GLU A 503 2.31 -26.83 -23.66
N GLU A 504 3.47 -26.18 -23.62
CA GLU A 504 4.71 -26.71 -24.21
C GLU A 504 5.14 -28.04 -23.57
N LEU A 505 5.21 -28.08 -22.23
CA LEU A 505 5.65 -29.24 -21.45
C LEU A 505 4.69 -30.43 -21.58
N SER A 506 3.40 -30.20 -21.82
CA SER A 506 2.42 -31.28 -21.98
C SER A 506 2.64 -32.15 -23.23
N SER A 507 3.43 -31.66 -24.19
CA SER A 507 3.78 -32.39 -25.40
C SER A 507 5.00 -33.31 -25.24
N PHE A 508 5.71 -33.24 -24.11
CA PHE A 508 6.96 -33.95 -23.90
C PHE A 508 6.74 -35.40 -23.47
N ALA A 509 7.53 -36.30 -24.03
CA ALA A 509 7.50 -37.71 -23.65
C ALA A 509 8.19 -37.88 -22.28
N PRO A 510 7.71 -38.76 -21.39
CA PRO A 510 8.29 -38.95 -20.06
C PRO A 510 9.78 -39.27 -20.07
N GLU A 511 10.27 -39.97 -21.09
CA GLU A 511 11.67 -40.39 -21.21
C GLU A 511 12.61 -39.24 -21.57
N THR A 512 12.10 -38.22 -22.28
CA THR A 512 12.86 -37.05 -22.74
C THR A 512 12.51 -35.77 -22.00
N PHE A 513 11.56 -35.84 -21.05
CA PHE A 513 10.98 -34.68 -20.37
C PHE A 513 12.03 -33.74 -19.78
N LEU A 514 12.98 -34.27 -19.00
CA LEU A 514 14.00 -33.44 -18.33
C LEU A 514 14.96 -32.76 -19.32
N ALA A 515 15.35 -33.47 -20.39
CA ALA A 515 16.24 -32.90 -21.40
C ALA A 515 15.54 -31.78 -22.18
N GLN A 516 14.30 -32.02 -22.63
CA GLN A 516 13.50 -31.01 -23.31
C GLN A 516 13.16 -29.84 -22.40
N LEU A 517 12.87 -30.09 -21.11
CA LEU A 517 12.67 -29.05 -20.11
C LEU A 517 13.91 -28.16 -19.99
N GLN A 518 15.11 -28.72 -19.90
CA GLN A 518 16.34 -27.94 -19.85
C GLN A 518 16.52 -27.04 -21.07
N GLU A 519 16.23 -27.55 -22.27
CA GLU A 519 16.25 -26.76 -23.52
C GLU A 519 15.20 -25.64 -23.50
N THR A 520 13.97 -25.93 -23.07
CA THR A 520 12.89 -24.94 -22.90
C THR A 520 13.29 -23.85 -21.92
N LEU A 521 13.82 -24.21 -20.74
CA LEU A 521 14.25 -23.23 -19.74
C LEU A 521 15.39 -22.35 -20.27
N LYS A 522 16.40 -22.96 -20.91
CA LYS A 522 17.49 -22.22 -21.56
C LYS A 522 16.96 -21.21 -22.58
N ARG A 523 16.03 -21.63 -23.43
CA ARG A 523 15.42 -20.77 -24.45
C ARG A 523 14.63 -19.62 -23.81
N ARG A 524 13.68 -19.93 -22.92
CA ARG A 524 12.78 -18.95 -22.27
C ARG A 524 13.56 -17.92 -21.45
N ILE A 525 14.50 -18.37 -20.63
CA ILE A 525 15.34 -17.49 -19.82
C ILE A 525 16.19 -16.59 -20.74
N SER A 526 16.77 -17.13 -21.83
CA SER A 526 17.55 -16.33 -22.77
C SER A 526 16.71 -15.24 -23.45
N GLU A 527 15.47 -15.54 -23.80
CA GLU A 527 14.51 -14.60 -24.41
C GLU A 527 14.12 -13.47 -23.45
N HIS A 528 14.01 -13.78 -22.15
CA HIS A 528 13.48 -12.85 -21.14
C HIS A 528 14.53 -12.26 -20.18
N LYS A 529 15.81 -12.60 -20.32
CA LYS A 529 16.89 -12.14 -19.41
C LYS A 529 17.04 -10.62 -19.29
N ARG A 530 16.53 -9.85 -20.27
CA ARG A 530 16.64 -8.38 -20.27
C ARG A 530 16.03 -7.73 -19.02
N ILE A 531 15.03 -8.35 -18.40
CA ILE A 531 14.36 -7.86 -17.19
C ILE A 531 15.21 -8.01 -15.93
N ILE A 532 16.24 -8.87 -15.94
CA ILE A 532 17.08 -9.15 -14.78
C ILE A 532 18.13 -8.03 -14.63
N PHE A 533 18.16 -7.41 -13.46
CA PHE A 533 19.15 -6.40 -13.12
C PHE A 533 19.51 -6.44 -11.64
N ASN A 534 20.76 -6.78 -11.34
CA ASN A 534 21.25 -6.91 -9.97
C ASN A 534 21.99 -5.67 -9.43
N GLY A 535 22.06 -4.58 -10.21
CA GLY A 535 22.80 -3.36 -9.86
C GLY A 535 21.97 -2.28 -9.17
N ASP A 536 22.52 -1.07 -9.11
CA ASP A 536 21.85 0.11 -8.56
C ASP A 536 20.79 0.66 -9.53
N ASN A 537 19.52 0.54 -9.14
CA ASN A 537 18.39 0.98 -9.96
C ASN A 537 18.23 2.51 -9.99
N TYR A 538 18.95 3.28 -9.18
CA TYR A 538 18.94 4.75 -9.23
C TYR A 538 19.96 5.35 -10.19
N SER A 539 20.94 4.55 -10.63
CA SER A 539 22.00 5.03 -11.51
C SER A 539 21.45 5.53 -12.85
N GLU A 540 22.00 6.64 -13.36
CA GLU A 540 21.72 7.09 -14.73
C GLU A 540 22.15 6.05 -15.77
N GLU A 541 23.15 5.24 -15.44
CA GLU A 541 23.60 4.11 -16.25
C GLU A 541 22.48 3.08 -16.43
N TRP A 542 21.76 2.73 -15.35
CA TRP A 542 20.62 1.83 -15.45
C TRP A 542 19.50 2.42 -16.30
N VAL A 543 19.21 3.71 -16.20
CA VAL A 543 18.18 4.34 -17.04
C VAL A 543 18.50 4.19 -18.53
N LYS A 544 19.76 4.47 -18.93
CA LYS A 544 20.22 4.32 -20.32
C LYS A 544 20.25 2.86 -20.76
N GLU A 545 20.66 1.96 -19.87
CA GLU A 545 20.73 0.53 -20.14
C GLU A 545 19.35 -0.10 -20.29
N ALA A 546 18.40 0.24 -19.44
CA ALA A 546 17.01 -0.19 -19.51
C ALA A 546 16.36 0.24 -20.83
N GLU A 547 16.61 1.48 -21.26
CA GLU A 547 16.16 1.98 -22.57
C GLU A 547 16.78 1.16 -23.72
N ARG A 548 18.10 0.89 -23.68
CA ARG A 548 18.78 0.03 -24.66
C ARG A 548 18.19 -1.38 -24.71
N ARG A 549 17.75 -1.92 -23.57
CA ARG A 549 17.08 -3.23 -23.44
C ARG A 549 15.61 -3.21 -23.88
N GLY A 550 15.03 -2.04 -24.11
CA GLY A 550 13.62 -1.86 -24.45
C GLY A 550 12.67 -2.06 -23.26
N LEU A 551 13.14 -1.84 -22.03
CA LEU A 551 12.31 -1.86 -20.84
C LEU A 551 11.54 -0.53 -20.71
N PRO A 552 10.23 -0.56 -20.41
CA PRO A 552 9.44 0.66 -20.31
C PRO A 552 9.83 1.49 -19.08
N ASN A 553 9.94 2.80 -19.26
CA ASN A 553 10.15 3.77 -18.19
C ASN A 553 8.94 4.72 -18.09
N LEU A 554 7.86 4.23 -17.48
CA LEU A 554 6.59 4.97 -17.34
C LEU A 554 6.67 5.87 -16.10
N LYS A 555 7.30 7.04 -16.27
CA LYS A 555 7.71 7.92 -15.17
C LYS A 555 6.55 8.46 -14.33
N ASN A 556 5.37 8.64 -14.92
CA ASN A 556 4.22 9.23 -14.23
C ASN A 556 2.96 8.37 -14.39
N THR A 557 1.98 8.63 -13.54
CA THR A 557 0.71 7.89 -13.49
C THR A 557 -0.02 7.96 -14.82
N MET A 558 -0.07 9.10 -15.50
CA MET A 558 -0.79 9.23 -16.77
C MET A 558 -0.25 8.30 -17.86
N THR A 559 1.07 8.32 -18.07
CA THR A 559 1.73 7.41 -19.03
C THR A 559 1.56 5.94 -18.63
N ALA A 560 1.59 5.64 -17.32
CA ALA A 560 1.36 4.31 -16.82
C ALA A 560 -0.10 3.85 -17.00
N LEU A 561 -1.09 4.72 -16.78
CA LEU A 561 -2.52 4.39 -16.86
C LEU A 561 -2.93 3.97 -18.27
N HIS A 562 -2.40 4.63 -19.31
CA HIS A 562 -2.72 4.30 -20.70
C HIS A 562 -2.37 2.87 -21.09
N THR A 563 -1.44 2.22 -20.39
CA THR A 563 -1.10 0.83 -20.71
C THR A 563 -2.21 -0.15 -20.36
N LEU A 564 -3.13 0.21 -19.45
CA LEU A 564 -4.25 -0.65 -19.04
C LEU A 564 -5.16 -1.04 -20.21
N VAL A 565 -5.33 -0.12 -21.18
CA VAL A 565 -6.22 -0.29 -22.35
C VAL A 565 -5.47 -0.66 -23.62
N ASN A 566 -4.17 -0.97 -23.54
CA ASN A 566 -3.44 -1.54 -24.66
C ASN A 566 -4.05 -2.90 -25.06
N GLU A 567 -4.21 -3.15 -26.35
CA GLU A 567 -4.85 -4.37 -26.87
C GLU A 567 -4.22 -5.67 -26.33
N LYS A 568 -2.88 -5.70 -26.17
CA LYS A 568 -2.18 -6.86 -25.57
C LYS A 568 -2.62 -7.14 -24.12
N ASN A 569 -2.90 -6.09 -23.36
CA ASN A 569 -3.23 -6.18 -21.94
C ASN A 569 -4.72 -6.46 -21.74
N VAL A 570 -5.58 -5.89 -22.60
CA VAL A 570 -7.00 -6.25 -22.65
C VAL A 570 -7.16 -7.74 -22.98
N ALA A 571 -6.46 -8.22 -24.01
CA ALA A 571 -6.51 -9.64 -24.40
C ALA A 571 -6.06 -10.59 -23.28
N LEU A 572 -5.04 -10.20 -22.50
CA LEU A 572 -4.58 -10.96 -21.33
C LEU A 572 -5.72 -11.13 -20.30
N PHE A 573 -6.32 -10.02 -19.86
CA PHE A 573 -7.34 -10.07 -18.82
C PHE A 573 -8.63 -10.77 -19.29
N GLU A 574 -9.01 -10.62 -20.55
CA GLU A 574 -10.16 -11.31 -21.15
C GLU A 574 -9.92 -12.82 -21.24
N LYS A 575 -8.72 -13.24 -21.68
CA LYS A 575 -8.33 -14.66 -21.77
C LYS A 575 -8.47 -15.38 -20.43
N TYR A 576 -8.07 -14.74 -19.34
CA TYR A 576 -8.14 -15.31 -17.99
C TYR A 576 -9.44 -15.01 -17.26
N GLY A 577 -10.39 -14.32 -17.90
CA GLY A 577 -11.69 -13.97 -17.31
C GLY A 577 -11.57 -13.10 -16.06
N VAL A 578 -10.48 -12.34 -15.91
CA VAL A 578 -10.25 -11.46 -14.77
C VAL A 578 -11.01 -10.15 -14.96
N PHE A 579 -10.89 -9.58 -16.16
CA PHE A 579 -11.69 -8.44 -16.61
C PHE A 579 -12.20 -8.64 -18.03
N SER A 580 -13.38 -8.11 -18.30
CA SER A 580 -13.82 -7.75 -19.64
C SER A 580 -13.20 -6.43 -20.09
N ARG A 581 -13.15 -6.17 -21.41
CA ARG A 581 -12.78 -4.84 -21.95
C ARG A 581 -13.53 -3.69 -21.27
N ARG A 582 -14.85 -3.82 -21.08
CA ARG A 582 -15.68 -2.81 -20.41
C ARG A 582 -15.22 -2.51 -18.99
N GLU A 583 -14.89 -3.53 -18.20
CA GLU A 583 -14.40 -3.37 -16.83
C GLU A 583 -13.02 -2.67 -16.78
N LEU A 584 -12.17 -2.89 -17.79
CA LEU A 584 -10.86 -2.23 -17.94
C LEU A 584 -11.00 -0.76 -18.34
N GLU A 585 -11.81 -0.47 -19.37
CA GLU A 585 -12.09 0.90 -19.83
C GLU A 585 -12.66 1.73 -18.68
N SER A 586 -13.60 1.16 -17.92
CA SER A 586 -14.14 1.80 -16.72
C SER A 586 -13.09 2.13 -15.67
N ARG A 587 -12.17 1.21 -15.40
CA ARG A 587 -11.08 1.45 -14.43
C ARG A 587 -10.13 2.52 -14.93
N PHE A 588 -9.80 2.50 -16.21
CA PHE A 588 -9.00 3.54 -16.84
C PHE A 588 -9.63 4.92 -16.63
N GLU A 589 -10.92 5.08 -16.92
CA GLU A 589 -11.64 6.34 -16.72
C GLU A 589 -11.69 6.77 -15.24
N ILE A 590 -11.97 5.84 -14.31
CA ILE A 590 -12.00 6.15 -12.88
C ILE A 590 -10.65 6.67 -12.40
N PHE A 591 -9.56 5.99 -12.76
CA PHE A 591 -8.21 6.36 -12.31
C PHE A 591 -7.73 7.66 -12.96
N LEU A 592 -8.08 7.88 -14.22
CA LEU A 592 -7.81 9.12 -14.94
C LEU A 592 -8.50 10.32 -14.27
N GLU A 593 -9.80 10.18 -13.98
CA GLU A 593 -10.58 11.20 -13.32
C GLU A 593 -10.09 11.47 -11.89
N GLU A 594 -9.78 10.43 -11.12
CA GLU A 594 -9.22 10.56 -9.77
C GLU A 594 -7.91 11.36 -9.80
N TYR A 595 -7.00 11.02 -10.72
CA TYR A 595 -5.72 11.70 -10.87
C TYR A 595 -5.92 13.19 -11.20
N HIS A 596 -6.73 13.50 -12.21
CA HIS A 596 -7.02 14.90 -12.58
C HIS A 596 -7.64 15.71 -11.45
N ARG A 597 -8.62 15.13 -10.74
CA ARG A 597 -9.27 15.80 -9.60
C ARG A 597 -8.28 16.04 -8.48
N ARG A 598 -7.42 15.07 -8.15
CA ARG A 598 -6.45 15.20 -7.06
C ARG A 598 -5.43 16.30 -7.35
N ILE A 599 -4.83 16.33 -8.53
CA ILE A 599 -3.88 17.39 -8.91
C ILE A 599 -4.54 18.77 -8.89
N ARG A 600 -5.79 18.90 -9.35
CA ARG A 600 -6.51 20.17 -9.29
C ARG A 600 -6.83 20.62 -7.86
N ILE A 601 -7.21 19.69 -6.97
CA ILE A 601 -7.45 19.99 -5.55
C ILE A 601 -6.14 20.49 -4.91
N GLU A 602 -5.04 19.77 -5.10
CA GLU A 602 -3.73 20.18 -4.55
C GLU A 602 -3.26 21.51 -5.12
N GLY A 603 -3.44 21.76 -6.42
CA GLY A 603 -3.12 23.04 -7.05
C GLY A 603 -3.95 24.19 -6.49
N ARG A 604 -5.27 23.99 -6.37
CA ARG A 604 -6.17 25.03 -5.85
C ARG A 604 -5.86 25.34 -4.39
N LEU A 605 -5.61 24.32 -3.58
CA LEU A 605 -5.26 24.49 -2.18
C LEU A 605 -3.89 25.13 -2.00
N SER A 606 -2.92 24.80 -2.86
CA SER A 606 -1.60 25.46 -2.88
C SER A 606 -1.76 26.96 -3.11
N TRP A 607 -2.55 27.35 -4.12
CA TRP A 607 -2.84 28.75 -4.40
C TRP A 607 -3.55 29.43 -3.22
N GLU A 608 -4.60 28.81 -2.67
CA GLU A 608 -5.39 29.38 -1.58
C GLU A 608 -4.56 29.61 -0.32
N MET A 609 -3.77 28.60 0.10
CA MET A 609 -2.90 28.71 1.26
C MET A 609 -1.79 29.76 1.05
N ALA A 610 -1.16 29.76 -0.12
CA ALA A 610 -0.12 30.75 -0.43
C ALA A 610 -0.69 32.18 -0.43
N ALA A 611 -1.83 32.41 -1.06
CA ALA A 611 -2.44 33.73 -1.17
C ALA A 611 -3.05 34.24 0.15
N THR A 612 -3.69 33.37 0.93
CA THR A 612 -4.51 33.79 2.08
C THR A 612 -3.84 33.60 3.45
N ILE A 613 -2.84 32.71 3.55
CA ILE A 613 -2.16 32.41 4.82
C ILE A 613 -0.71 32.91 4.78
N ILE A 614 0.05 32.52 3.75
CA ILE A 614 1.50 32.73 3.70
C ILE A 614 1.84 34.15 3.26
N LEU A 615 1.25 34.62 2.16
CA LEU A 615 1.52 35.95 1.61
C LEU A 615 1.20 37.08 2.62
N PRO A 616 0.10 37.05 3.40
CA PRO A 616 -0.12 38.04 4.45
C PRO A 616 0.97 38.05 5.54
N ALA A 617 1.44 36.87 5.96
CA ALA A 617 2.51 36.75 6.95
C ALA A 617 3.83 37.35 6.42
N LEU A 618 4.18 37.01 5.17
CA LEU A 618 5.37 37.54 4.50
C LEU A 618 5.29 39.06 4.28
N ARG A 619 4.13 39.57 3.85
CA ARG A 619 3.89 41.03 3.69
C ARG A 619 4.04 41.77 5.02
N ASN A 620 3.55 41.19 6.11
CA ASN A 620 3.67 41.78 7.44
C ASN A 620 5.13 41.83 7.91
N GLU A 621 5.89 40.75 7.70
CA GLU A 621 7.33 40.70 8.05
C GLU A 621 8.14 41.73 7.25
N TYR A 622 7.89 41.83 5.93
CA TYR A 622 8.51 42.84 5.08
C TYR A 622 8.19 44.25 5.54
N LYS A 623 6.90 44.55 5.80
CA LYS A 623 6.45 45.85 6.30
C LYS A 623 7.14 46.23 7.61
N GLN A 624 7.27 45.29 8.55
CA GLN A 624 7.94 45.52 9.82
C GLN A 624 9.42 45.81 9.64
N THR A 625 10.10 45.06 8.76
CA THR A 625 11.53 45.23 8.45
C THR A 625 11.80 46.58 7.80
N VAL A 626 11.02 46.96 6.79
CA VAL A 626 11.14 48.27 6.11
C VAL A 626 10.83 49.42 7.06
N SER A 627 9.81 49.27 7.92
CA SER A 627 9.49 50.29 8.93
C SER A 627 10.62 50.45 9.95
N ALA A 628 11.25 49.36 10.39
CA ALA A 628 12.39 49.40 11.29
C ALA A 628 13.61 50.07 10.65
N LEU A 629 13.88 49.76 9.37
CA LEU A 629 14.94 50.39 8.60
C LEU A 629 14.72 51.90 8.47
N SER A 630 13.53 52.32 8.04
CA SER A 630 13.17 53.74 7.91
C SER A 630 13.37 54.49 9.23
N ARG A 631 12.86 53.95 10.35
CA ARG A 631 13.04 54.58 11.67
C ARG A 631 14.51 54.63 12.12
N ALA A 632 15.30 53.61 11.79
CA ALA A 632 16.73 53.60 12.11
C ALA A 632 17.49 54.68 11.33
N LEU A 633 17.16 54.87 10.05
CA LEU A 633 17.70 55.93 9.20
C LEU A 633 17.27 57.31 9.69
N ASP A 634 15.99 57.51 10.03
CA ASP A 634 15.47 58.77 10.57
C ASP A 634 16.14 59.15 11.89
N ALA A 635 16.39 58.15 12.75
CA ALA A 635 17.10 58.32 14.02
C ALA A 635 18.63 58.41 13.87
N LYS A 636 19.15 58.49 12.63
CA LYS A 636 20.58 58.58 12.29
C LYS A 636 21.43 57.46 12.92
N ARG A 637 20.87 56.26 13.06
CA ARG A 637 21.61 55.08 13.53
C ARG A 637 22.42 54.48 12.38
N THR A 638 23.68 54.17 12.65
CA THR A 638 24.59 53.55 11.66
C THR A 638 24.71 52.03 11.85
N ASN A 639 24.62 51.55 13.10
CA ASN A 639 24.66 50.12 13.39
C ASN A 639 23.31 49.45 13.05
N GLY A 640 23.34 48.31 12.38
CA GLY A 640 22.17 47.48 12.08
C GLY A 640 21.39 47.86 10.80
N THR A 641 21.58 49.06 10.25
CA THR A 641 20.87 49.49 9.02
C THR A 641 21.23 48.64 7.80
N ALA A 642 22.51 48.31 7.59
CA ALA A 642 22.93 47.44 6.49
C ALA A 642 22.32 46.02 6.58
N ALA A 643 22.17 45.49 7.80
CA ALA A 643 21.54 44.19 8.01
C ALA A 643 20.03 44.24 7.74
N LEU A 644 19.35 45.31 8.18
CA LEU A 644 17.94 45.54 7.91
C LEU A 644 17.66 45.75 6.42
N GLN A 645 18.50 46.51 5.72
CA GLN A 645 18.41 46.68 4.26
C GLN A 645 18.52 45.32 3.56
N LYS A 646 19.56 44.55 3.86
CA LYS A 646 19.76 43.22 3.26
C LYS A 646 18.59 42.26 3.52
N LEU A 647 17.99 42.31 4.71
CA LEU A 647 16.81 41.51 5.03
C LEU A 647 15.57 42.02 4.28
N ALA A 648 15.37 43.34 4.20
CA ALA A 648 14.28 43.95 3.44
C ALA A 648 14.36 43.54 1.96
N ASP A 649 15.53 43.63 1.33
CA ASP A 649 15.74 43.24 -0.06
C ASP A 649 15.34 41.77 -0.28
N LYS A 650 15.85 40.85 0.55
CA LYS A 650 15.50 39.42 0.48
C LYS A 650 14.01 39.15 0.66
N LEU A 651 13.37 39.83 1.61
CA LEU A 651 11.92 39.70 1.85
C LEU A 651 11.11 40.28 0.69
N GLY A 652 11.59 41.36 0.06
CA GLY A 652 11.04 41.94 -1.15
C GLY A 652 11.11 40.97 -2.33
N ASP A 653 12.29 40.39 -2.59
CA ASP A 653 12.49 39.38 -3.63
C ASP A 653 11.57 38.17 -3.42
N ALA A 654 11.42 37.72 -2.17
CA ALA A 654 10.52 36.62 -1.81
C ALA A 654 9.05 36.98 -2.04
N LEU A 655 8.63 38.21 -1.73
CA LEU A 655 7.27 38.69 -2.01
C LEU A 655 6.98 38.69 -3.50
N ASP A 656 7.88 39.27 -4.30
CA ASP A 656 7.71 39.35 -5.76
C ASP A 656 7.67 37.95 -6.39
N SER A 657 8.53 37.04 -5.92
CA SER A 657 8.55 35.65 -6.38
C SER A 657 7.26 34.90 -6.05
N VAL A 658 6.77 34.99 -4.81
CA VAL A 658 5.51 34.33 -4.40
C VAL A 658 4.31 34.89 -5.16
N VAL A 659 4.24 36.21 -5.39
CA VAL A 659 3.14 36.82 -6.16
C VAL A 659 3.18 36.36 -7.61
N SER A 660 4.36 36.37 -8.25
CA SER A 660 4.53 35.91 -9.63
C SER A 660 4.18 34.42 -9.80
N ASP A 661 4.58 33.57 -8.86
CA ASP A 661 4.25 32.14 -8.90
C ASP A 661 2.76 31.87 -8.61
N LEU A 662 2.09 32.71 -7.81
CA LEU A 662 0.63 32.67 -7.62
C LEU A 662 -0.11 32.96 -8.93
N ASP A 663 0.28 33.99 -9.67
CA ASP A 663 -0.32 34.32 -10.98
C ASP A 663 -0.08 33.20 -12.00
N THR A 664 1.12 32.60 -11.97
CA THR A 664 1.47 31.43 -12.78
C THR A 664 0.55 30.25 -12.46
N LEU A 665 0.37 29.94 -11.17
CA LEU A 665 -0.47 28.83 -10.73
C LEU A 665 -1.96 29.08 -11.03
N GLU A 666 -2.44 30.31 -10.86
CA GLU A 666 -3.82 30.68 -11.21
C GLU A 666 -4.11 30.42 -12.69
N THR A 667 -3.17 30.79 -13.56
CA THR A 667 -3.26 30.48 -14.99
C THR A 667 -3.24 28.96 -15.24
N ALA A 668 -2.28 28.25 -14.63
CA ALA A 668 -2.11 26.81 -14.79
C ALA A 668 -3.33 25.99 -14.34
N LEU A 669 -4.08 26.45 -13.33
CA LEU A 669 -5.32 25.79 -12.86
C LEU A 669 -6.40 25.67 -13.95
N THR A 670 -6.31 26.46 -15.02
CA THR A 670 -7.21 26.37 -16.17
C THR A 670 -6.68 25.47 -17.31
N SER A 671 -5.47 24.94 -17.16
CA SER A 671 -4.74 24.13 -18.16
C SER A 671 -4.73 22.63 -17.83
N CYS A 672 -3.75 21.90 -18.37
CA CYS A 672 -3.46 20.51 -18.10
C CYS A 672 -2.74 20.31 -16.76
N HIS A 673 -2.65 19.07 -16.32
CA HIS A 673 -2.15 18.72 -15.00
C HIS A 673 -0.62 18.88 -14.88
N GLU A 674 0.12 18.74 -15.98
CA GLU A 674 1.57 18.97 -16.04
C GLU A 674 1.90 20.43 -15.71
N ASP A 675 1.14 21.38 -16.26
CA ASP A 675 1.29 22.81 -15.99
C ASP A 675 1.00 23.12 -14.51
N ILE A 676 -0.06 22.50 -13.95
CA ILE A 676 -0.41 22.65 -12.52
C ILE A 676 0.73 22.16 -11.64
N LEU A 677 1.26 20.95 -11.91
CA LEU A 677 2.36 20.36 -11.16
C LEU A 677 3.63 21.22 -11.23
N ALA A 678 3.97 21.73 -12.41
CA ALA A 678 5.12 22.60 -12.61
C ALA A 678 4.97 23.93 -11.84
N ALA A 679 3.79 24.56 -11.92
CA ALA A 679 3.49 25.80 -11.21
C ALA A 679 3.46 25.61 -9.68
N MET A 680 2.91 24.49 -9.18
CA MET A 680 2.94 24.12 -7.77
C MET A 680 4.38 23.96 -7.26
N SER A 681 5.25 23.28 -8.02
CA SER A 681 6.65 23.07 -7.65
C SER A 681 7.43 24.40 -7.57
N ARG A 682 7.17 25.31 -8.52
CA ARG A 682 7.73 26.67 -8.48
C ARG A 682 7.27 27.44 -7.26
N LEU A 683 5.95 27.54 -7.05
CA LEU A 683 5.37 28.23 -5.91
C LEU A 683 5.88 27.67 -4.58
N ARG A 684 6.00 26.34 -4.47
CA ARG A 684 6.60 25.69 -3.31
C ARG A 684 8.02 26.17 -3.06
N THR A 685 8.85 26.21 -4.09
CA THR A 685 10.26 26.66 -3.97
C THR A 685 10.32 28.08 -3.40
N SER A 686 9.48 28.99 -3.91
CA SER A 686 9.42 30.38 -3.43
C SER A 686 8.90 30.49 -1.99
N VAL A 687 7.86 29.72 -1.65
CA VAL A 687 7.29 29.68 -0.29
C VAL A 687 8.27 29.08 0.73
N ASP A 688 8.91 27.96 0.40
CA ASP A 688 9.85 27.28 1.28
C ASP A 688 11.08 28.19 1.52
N ALA A 689 11.52 28.95 0.51
CA ALA A 689 12.54 29.98 0.69
C ALA A 689 12.08 31.11 1.62
N ALA A 690 10.84 31.60 1.47
CA ALA A 690 10.27 32.62 2.34
C ALA A 690 10.15 32.15 3.81
N GLU A 691 9.84 30.88 4.07
CA GLU A 691 9.79 30.30 5.41
C GLU A 691 11.10 30.49 6.20
N THR A 692 12.25 30.47 5.49
CA THR A 692 13.58 30.64 6.09
C THR A 692 13.90 32.09 6.46
N LEU A 693 13.18 33.06 5.88
CA LEU A 693 13.40 34.49 6.07
C LEU A 693 12.45 35.08 7.13
N VAL A 694 11.21 34.59 7.18
CA VAL A 694 10.19 35.10 8.08
C VAL A 694 10.50 34.71 9.53
N ASN A 695 10.33 35.66 10.46
CA ASN A 695 10.44 35.41 11.89
C ASN A 695 9.63 34.17 12.28
N ASP A 696 10.29 33.26 12.99
CA ASP A 696 9.71 31.98 13.37
C ASP A 696 8.35 32.11 14.05
N ARG A 697 8.19 33.09 14.94
CA ARG A 697 6.93 33.36 15.66
C ARG A 697 5.82 33.88 14.76
N SER A 698 6.17 34.53 13.66
CA SER A 698 5.25 35.11 12.68
C SER A 698 4.82 34.08 11.62
N TRP A 699 5.55 32.97 11.46
CA TRP A 699 5.24 31.98 10.44
C TRP A 699 3.98 31.17 10.79
N PRO A 700 2.97 31.11 9.91
CA PRO A 700 1.61 30.68 10.27
C PRO A 700 1.43 29.16 10.35
N LEU A 701 2.27 28.37 9.67
CA LEU A 701 2.11 26.92 9.58
C LEU A 701 3.08 26.20 10.54
N PRO A 702 2.68 25.06 11.14
CA PRO A 702 3.60 24.09 11.72
C PRO A 702 4.76 23.76 10.77
N LYS A 703 5.98 23.96 11.26
CA LYS A 703 7.21 23.67 10.51
C LYS A 703 7.54 22.19 10.59
N TYR A 704 8.29 21.68 9.61
CA TYR A 704 8.71 20.27 9.62
C TYR A 704 9.49 19.88 10.88
N ARG A 705 10.39 20.75 11.37
CA ARG A 705 11.12 20.51 12.63
C ARG A 705 10.22 20.29 13.84
N GLU A 706 8.99 20.81 13.81
CA GLU A 706 8.02 20.64 14.89
C GLU A 706 7.27 19.32 14.67
N MET A 707 6.69 19.13 13.48
CA MET A 707 5.87 17.94 13.18
C MET A 707 6.66 16.62 13.22
N LEU A 708 7.94 16.63 12.80
CA LEU A 708 8.76 15.43 12.67
C LEU A 708 9.45 15.02 13.98
N PHE A 709 9.54 15.92 14.97
CA PHE A 709 10.32 15.67 16.19
C PHE A 709 9.54 15.88 17.49
N ILE A 710 8.43 16.63 17.46
CA ILE A 710 7.59 16.93 18.63
C ILE A 710 6.31 16.08 18.56
N TYR A 711 6.25 15.06 19.40
CA TYR A 711 5.10 14.18 19.62
C TYR A 711 5.26 13.47 20.96
#